data_AF-A0A943JDF2-F1
#
_entry.id   AF-A0A943JDF2-F1
#
_cell.length_a   1.000
_cell.length_b   1.000
_cell.length_c   1.000
_cell.angle_alpha   90.00
_cell.angle_beta   90.00
_cell.angle_gamma   90.00
#
_symmetry.space_group_name_H-M   'P 1'
#
loop_
_entity.id
_entity.type
_entity.pdbx_description
1 polymer ?
#
loop_
_entity_poly.entity_id
_entity_poly.type
_entity_poly.pdbx_seq_one_letter_code
_entity_poly.pdbx_strand_id
1 'polypeptide(L)'
;MILSFNIEYRTNWGEEVRISGLFPESIPLHTTDGIYWTAELELEVPQEGMTINYSYQIEQNGIVIRKEWDSFSRSIFLSGSSRKIYRINDCWKNIPEQLYLYSSAFTEALLAHPEKENIPQRYKKGLVIKAYAPRINKDYCLAICGNQKSLGHWDPEKAVLMSDTNFPEWQIELDASKLKYPLEYKFILYNKQEKKADCWEKNPNRYLADPELKTNETLVISDRYVYFDIPAWKGAGIAIPVFSLKSEKSFGVGDFGDLKRMVDWAVNTRQKVIQILPVNDTTMTHAWTDSYPYNSISIYAFHPMYADIRQMGTLKDKEAASKFSKKQKELNSLPAIDYEAVNQTKWEFFNLLFRQEGEKVLASKGFKDFFETNKEWLQPYAVFSYLRDAYKTPNFRKWPRHSVYQAEDIEKMCQPRTADYPHISLYYYIQYHLHLQLLSATEYARQHGVVLKGDIPIGISRNSVEAWTEPHYFNLDGQAGAPPDDFSINGQNWGFPTYNWDVMEKDGYRWWMKRFQKMAEYFDAYRIDHILGFFRIWEIPMHAVHGLLGQFDPSLPMSREEIESYGLTFRDEYLLPFIHESFLGQLFGPHTHLVKQDFLESVDNSGLYRMKPGFETQREVEQFFAGRNDEDSVWIREGLYSLISNVLFVADKKEEGKYHPRIGVQRDFVFRSLNEEEKNAFNRLYDQYYYHRHNEFWYQQAMKKLPQLTQSTRMLVCGEDLGMIPACVSSVMNDLRILSLEIQRMPKNPMHEFGHLNEYPYRSVCTISTHDMSTLRGWWEEDYQQTQRYYNATLGHYGVAPTTATPELCEEIVRNHLNSNSILCILSFQDWLSIDGKWRNPNVAEERINVPSNPRNYWRYRMHLTLEQLMKAKTLNDKISELIKYTGRDLNK
;
A
#
# COMPACT_ATOMS: atom_id res chain seq x y z
N MET A 1 29.96 18.16 28.61
CA MET A 1 30.41 17.80 27.25
C MET A 1 29.88 18.85 26.31
N ILE A 2 30.61 19.21 25.25
CA ILE A 2 30.15 20.22 24.27
C ILE A 2 29.88 19.54 22.93
N LEU A 3 28.75 19.85 22.31
CA LEU A 3 28.44 19.53 20.92
C LEU A 3 28.39 20.83 20.11
N SER A 4 29.24 20.96 19.11
CA SER A 4 29.28 22.08 18.17
C SER A 4 28.72 21.60 16.83
N PHE A 5 27.51 22.02 16.48
CA PHE A 5 26.86 21.72 15.21
C PHE A 5 27.21 22.79 14.18
N ASN A 6 27.55 22.36 12.97
CA ASN A 6 27.92 23.21 11.85
C ASN A 6 27.24 22.66 10.59
N ILE A 7 26.46 23.49 9.90
CA ILE A 7 25.76 23.11 8.66
C ILE A 7 25.80 24.25 7.64
N GLU A 8 25.98 23.88 6.38
CA GLU A 8 25.82 24.79 5.24
C GLU A 8 24.39 24.69 4.69
N TYR A 9 23.62 25.77 4.80
CA TYR A 9 22.27 25.90 4.27
C TYR A 9 21.93 27.35 3.94
N ARG A 10 21.54 27.62 2.69
CA ARG A 10 21.09 28.95 2.28
C ARG A 10 19.62 29.16 2.62
N THR A 11 19.36 30.18 3.44
CA THR A 11 18.00 30.60 3.85
C THR A 11 17.49 31.78 3.02
N ASN A 12 16.16 31.92 2.95
CA ASN A 12 15.49 33.15 2.53
C ASN A 12 15.27 34.08 3.73
N TRP A 13 14.92 35.33 3.46
CA TRP A 13 14.62 36.30 4.52
C TRP A 13 13.47 35.79 5.41
N GLY A 14 13.71 35.77 6.73
CA GLY A 14 12.75 35.30 7.74
C GLY A 14 12.78 33.79 8.02
N GLU A 15 13.67 33.03 7.39
CA GLU A 15 13.87 31.61 7.68
C GLU A 15 15.01 31.39 8.69
N GLU A 16 14.84 30.45 9.61
CA GLU A 16 15.85 30.02 10.57
C GLU A 16 16.12 28.52 10.44
N VAL A 17 17.40 28.13 10.48
CA VAL A 17 17.79 26.72 10.62
C VAL A 17 17.72 26.34 12.09
N ARG A 18 17.07 25.22 12.40
CA ARG A 18 16.92 24.71 13.78
C ARG A 18 17.21 23.22 13.86
N ILE A 19 17.74 22.78 14.99
CA ILE A 19 17.93 21.36 15.32
C ILE A 19 16.70 20.85 16.08
N SER A 20 16.14 19.73 15.65
CA SER A 20 15.05 19.00 16.28
C SER A 20 15.49 17.60 16.75
N GLY A 21 14.75 17.01 17.68
CA GLY A 21 14.95 15.62 18.13
C GLY A 21 15.91 15.42 19.32
N LEU A 22 16.74 16.42 19.64
CA LEU A 22 17.61 16.40 20.83
C LEU A 22 16.84 16.69 22.13
N PHE A 23 15.94 17.66 22.06
CA PHE A 23 15.11 18.13 23.17
C PHE A 23 13.66 18.28 22.69
N PRO A 24 12.68 18.47 23.61
CA PRO A 24 11.29 18.72 23.24
C PRO A 24 11.10 19.94 22.33
N GLU A 25 11.93 20.97 22.49
CA GLU A 25 11.91 22.19 21.68
C GLU A 25 13.05 22.19 20.66
N SER A 26 12.81 22.82 19.50
CA SER A 26 13.82 22.99 18.46
C SER A 26 14.82 24.09 18.85
N ILE A 27 16.11 23.85 18.63
CA ILE A 27 17.20 24.77 18.97
C ILE A 27 17.58 25.59 17.75
N PRO A 28 17.59 26.94 17.82
CA PRO A 28 18.03 27.77 16.71
C PRO A 28 19.54 27.72 16.52
N LEU A 29 19.98 27.73 15.26
CA LEU A 29 21.37 27.97 14.92
C LEU A 29 21.58 29.46 14.64
N HIS A 30 22.84 29.89 14.74
CA HIS A 30 23.26 31.25 14.44
C HIS A 30 24.03 31.30 13.12
N THR A 31 23.84 32.36 12.34
CA THR A 31 24.57 32.64 11.11
C THR A 31 24.95 34.12 11.03
N THR A 32 26.01 34.43 10.28
CA THR A 32 26.41 35.80 9.95
C THR A 32 26.20 36.15 8.48
N ASP A 33 25.95 35.16 7.62
CA ASP A 33 25.89 35.32 6.16
C ASP A 33 24.66 34.65 5.51
N GLY A 34 23.82 33.99 6.29
CA GLY A 34 22.63 33.28 5.81
C GLY A 34 22.94 31.93 5.15
N ILE A 35 24.20 31.47 5.19
CA ILE A 35 24.69 30.26 4.52
C ILE A 35 25.31 29.30 5.53
N TYR A 36 26.22 29.75 6.39
CA TYR A 36 26.85 28.90 7.39
C TYR A 36 26.18 29.09 8.74
N TRP A 37 25.70 27.99 9.31
CA TRP A 37 24.93 27.97 10.55
C TRP A 37 25.63 27.15 11.61
N THR A 38 25.67 27.67 12.84
CA THR A 38 26.35 27.03 13.97
C THR A 38 25.54 27.09 15.25
N ALA A 39 25.64 26.05 16.09
CA ALA A 39 25.13 26.05 17.46
C ALA A 39 26.07 25.25 18.37
N GLU A 40 26.30 25.74 19.59
CA GLU A 40 27.03 25.03 20.63
C GLU A 40 26.09 24.65 21.77
N LEU A 41 26.11 23.38 22.15
CA LEU A 41 25.26 22.82 23.19
C LEU A 41 26.11 22.14 24.25
N GLU A 42 25.83 22.48 25.51
CA GLU A 42 26.36 21.76 26.65
C GLU A 42 25.40 20.63 27.05
N LEU A 43 25.92 19.41 27.06
CA LEU A 43 25.22 18.25 27.58
C LEU A 43 25.86 17.76 28.87
N GLU A 44 25.01 17.33 29.80
CA GLU A 44 25.44 16.52 30.94
C GLU A 44 26.20 15.29 30.44
N VAL A 45 27.15 14.84 31.25
CA VAL A 45 28.07 13.76 30.88
C VAL A 45 27.27 12.49 30.62
N PRO A 46 27.14 12.06 29.35
CA PRO A 46 26.33 10.91 29.05
C PRO A 46 27.10 9.63 29.41
N GLN A 47 26.40 8.52 29.62
CA GLN A 47 27.07 7.22 29.76
C GLN A 47 27.89 6.90 28.50
N GLU A 48 29.03 6.24 28.67
CA GLU A 48 29.84 5.75 27.55
C GLU A 48 28.97 4.86 26.66
N GLY A 49 28.78 5.21 25.39
CA GLY A 49 27.90 4.44 24.51
C GLY A 49 26.59 5.14 24.17
N MET A 50 26.24 6.22 24.86
CA MET A 50 24.98 6.93 24.61
C MET A 50 24.91 7.43 23.18
N THR A 51 23.77 7.18 22.54
CA THR A 51 23.45 7.68 21.20
C THR A 51 22.54 8.88 21.33
N ILE A 52 22.89 9.98 20.67
CA ILE A 52 21.98 11.09 20.45
C ILE A 52 21.43 11.04 19.03
N ASN A 53 20.15 11.35 18.87
CA ASN A 53 19.48 11.45 17.57
C ASN A 53 19.01 12.89 17.34
N TYR A 54 19.20 13.40 16.13
CA TYR A 54 18.76 14.74 15.77
C TYR A 54 18.43 14.85 14.29
N SER A 55 17.76 15.94 13.95
CA SER A 55 17.49 16.35 12.58
C SER A 55 17.49 17.87 12.44
N TYR A 56 17.55 18.37 11.21
CA TYR A 56 17.42 19.79 10.89
C TYR A 56 16.03 20.12 10.31
N GLN A 57 15.50 21.28 10.68
CA GLN A 57 14.29 21.85 10.12
C GLN A 57 14.43 23.34 9.87
N ILE A 58 13.62 23.86 8.94
CA ILE A 58 13.52 25.28 8.62
C ILE A 58 12.20 25.81 9.17
N GLU A 59 12.30 26.84 9.98
CA GLU A 59 11.15 27.55 10.53
C GLU A 59 11.06 28.96 9.95
N GLN A 60 9.85 29.41 9.64
CA GLN A 60 9.53 30.78 9.27
C GLN A 60 8.34 31.24 10.12
N ASN A 61 8.50 32.32 10.89
CA ASN A 61 7.48 32.84 11.80
C ASN A 61 6.93 31.77 12.79
N GLY A 62 7.79 30.86 13.26
CA GLY A 62 7.40 29.77 14.16
C GLY A 62 6.65 28.60 13.50
N ILE A 63 6.52 28.60 12.17
CA ILE A 63 5.94 27.50 11.40
C ILE A 63 7.06 26.73 10.72
N VAL A 64 7.08 25.40 10.89
CA VAL A 64 8.02 24.54 10.16
C VAL A 64 7.60 24.49 8.70
N ILE A 65 8.40 25.09 7.82
CA ILE A 65 8.14 25.12 6.37
C ILE A 65 8.86 24.00 5.64
N ARG A 66 9.91 23.43 6.23
CA ARG A 66 10.68 22.32 5.64
C ARG A 66 11.36 21.51 6.72
N LYS A 67 11.40 20.19 6.54
CA LYS A 67 12.20 19.26 7.35
C LYS A 67 13.18 18.51 6.46
N GLU A 68 14.34 18.17 7.01
CA GLU A 68 15.22 17.24 6.32
C GLU A 68 14.59 15.84 6.29
N TRP A 69 15.05 15.01 5.36
CA TRP A 69 14.64 13.61 5.31
C TRP A 69 15.17 12.86 6.55
N ASP A 70 14.26 12.33 7.37
CA ASP A 70 14.59 11.78 8.69
C ASP A 70 14.31 10.28 8.88
N SER A 71 13.95 9.54 7.81
CA SER A 71 13.66 8.10 7.91
C SER A 71 14.81 7.30 8.54
N PHE A 72 16.03 7.86 8.52
CA PHE A 72 17.12 7.51 9.42
C PHE A 72 17.60 8.78 10.12
N SER A 73 17.28 8.90 11.40
CA SER A 73 17.75 10.00 12.22
C SER A 73 19.29 10.06 12.23
N ARG A 74 19.85 11.27 12.31
CA ARG A 74 21.29 11.42 12.49
C ARG A 74 21.66 10.92 13.88
N SER A 75 22.52 9.92 13.97
CA SER A 75 22.91 9.32 15.25
C SER A 75 24.37 9.61 15.56
N ILE A 76 24.70 10.08 16.76
CA ILE A 76 26.11 10.22 17.20
C ILE A 76 26.33 9.41 18.48
N PHE A 77 27.39 8.59 18.46
CA PHE A 77 27.83 7.79 19.59
C PHE A 77 28.78 8.58 20.48
N LEU A 78 28.29 9.01 21.65
CA LEU A 78 29.03 9.85 22.59
C LEU A 78 29.92 9.02 23.53
N SER A 79 31.09 9.57 23.86
CA SER A 79 31.99 9.04 24.89
C SER A 79 31.51 9.44 26.28
N GLY A 80 31.82 8.66 27.31
CA GLY A 80 31.47 8.96 28.71
C GLY A 80 32.31 10.06 29.37
N SER A 81 33.07 10.85 28.60
CA SER A 81 33.96 11.87 29.12
C SER A 81 33.32 13.26 29.12
N SER A 82 33.28 13.89 30.29
CA SER A 82 32.74 15.24 30.49
C SER A 82 33.50 16.34 29.73
N ARG A 83 34.78 16.10 29.47
CA ARG A 83 35.72 17.04 28.83
C ARG A 83 35.77 16.93 27.32
N LYS A 84 34.99 16.02 26.72
CA LYS A 84 35.00 15.79 25.28
C LYS A 84 34.18 16.88 24.56
N ILE A 85 34.67 17.31 23.41
CA ILE A 85 34.02 18.26 22.51
C ILE A 85 33.81 17.54 21.16
N TYR A 86 32.57 17.50 20.67
CA TYR A 86 32.26 16.99 19.34
C TYR A 86 32.02 18.16 18.40
N ARG A 87 32.83 18.28 17.35
CA ARG A 87 32.62 19.20 16.23
C ARG A 87 31.92 18.43 15.12
N ILE A 88 30.68 18.78 14.82
CA ILE A 88 29.81 18.07 13.90
C ILE A 88 29.66 18.93 12.65
N ASN A 89 30.10 18.41 11.51
CA ASN A 89 29.98 19.07 10.22
C ASN A 89 29.00 18.27 9.35
N ASP A 90 27.81 18.82 9.19
CA ASP A 90 26.71 18.21 8.45
C ASP A 90 26.38 18.98 7.16
N CYS A 91 25.63 18.34 6.27
CA CYS A 91 24.93 19.00 5.19
C CYS A 91 23.44 18.62 5.19
N TRP A 92 22.61 19.44 4.56
CA TRP A 92 21.17 19.19 4.51
C TRP A 92 20.82 17.87 3.81
N LYS A 93 20.02 17.01 4.44
CA LYS A 93 19.52 15.75 3.86
C LYS A 93 18.25 15.97 3.05
N ASN A 94 18.36 15.83 1.73
CA ASN A 94 17.20 15.66 0.85
C ASN A 94 16.78 14.18 0.79
N ILE A 95 15.56 13.94 0.30
CA ILE A 95 15.09 12.59 -0.04
C ILE A 95 16.08 11.97 -1.05
N PRO A 96 16.71 10.82 -0.75
CA PRO A 96 17.67 10.21 -1.66
C PRO A 96 17.02 9.77 -2.96
N GLU A 97 17.75 9.91 -4.08
CA GLU A 97 17.28 9.44 -5.39
C GLU A 97 16.95 7.94 -5.39
N GLN A 98 17.73 7.17 -4.63
CA GLN A 98 17.54 5.74 -4.44
C GLN A 98 16.87 5.42 -3.09
N LEU A 99 15.85 6.21 -2.69
CA LEU A 99 15.12 6.04 -1.42
C LEU A 99 14.72 4.59 -1.12
N TYR A 100 14.34 3.82 -2.15
CA TYR A 100 13.95 2.41 -2.00
C TYR A 100 15.01 1.56 -1.29
N LEU A 101 16.32 1.82 -1.47
CA LEU A 101 17.40 1.08 -0.81
C LEU A 101 17.47 1.31 0.70
N TYR A 102 16.86 2.39 1.17
CA TYR A 102 16.79 2.77 2.59
C TYR A 102 15.53 2.19 3.27
N SER A 103 14.64 1.56 2.51
CA SER A 103 13.44 0.95 3.08
C SER A 103 13.74 -0.31 3.90
N SER A 104 12.83 -0.71 4.79
CA SER A 104 12.94 -1.96 5.55
C SER A 104 12.98 -3.19 4.66
N ALA A 105 12.35 -3.15 3.48
CA ALA A 105 12.49 -4.19 2.45
C ALA A 105 13.96 -4.46 2.11
N PHE A 106 14.79 -3.43 2.00
CA PHE A 106 16.20 -3.60 1.72
C PHE A 106 17.02 -3.78 3.00
N THR A 107 16.83 -2.96 4.03
CA THR A 107 17.73 -2.98 5.19
C THR A 107 17.43 -4.05 6.23
N GLU A 108 16.21 -4.59 6.26
CA GLU A 108 15.80 -5.63 7.22
C GLU A 108 15.56 -7.00 6.59
N ALA A 109 15.36 -7.07 5.26
CA ALA A 109 15.19 -8.33 4.53
C ALA A 109 16.28 -8.59 3.49
N LEU A 110 16.30 -7.85 2.37
CA LEU A 110 17.09 -8.23 1.18
C LEU A 110 18.61 -8.07 1.37
N LEU A 111 19.02 -7.00 2.03
CA LEU A 111 20.43 -6.61 2.27
C LEU A 111 20.71 -6.49 3.77
N ALA A 112 19.95 -7.21 4.59
CA ALA A 112 20.04 -7.13 6.04
C ALA A 112 21.39 -7.59 6.58
N HIS A 113 21.87 -6.90 7.62
CA HIS A 113 23.06 -7.29 8.40
C HIS A 113 22.60 -7.77 9.79
N PRO A 114 22.33 -9.08 9.96
CA PRO A 114 21.79 -9.62 11.20
C PRO A 114 22.81 -9.60 12.35
N GLU A 115 24.09 -9.69 12.03
CA GLU A 115 25.21 -9.60 12.97
C GLU A 115 25.87 -8.23 12.82
N LYS A 116 25.37 -7.22 13.54
CA LYS A 116 25.93 -5.87 13.52
C LYS A 116 27.23 -5.80 14.30
N GLU A 117 28.21 -5.08 13.76
CA GLU A 117 29.46 -4.76 14.43
C GLU A 117 29.24 -3.89 15.67
N ASN A 118 30.18 -3.98 16.61
CA ASN A 118 30.18 -3.13 17.81
C ASN A 118 30.40 -1.65 17.45
N ILE A 119 30.01 -0.77 18.38
CA ILE A 119 30.30 0.66 18.29
C ILE A 119 31.81 0.86 18.07
N PRO A 120 32.23 1.69 17.11
CA PRO A 120 33.64 1.96 16.84
C PRO A 120 34.44 2.35 18.08
N GLN A 121 35.72 1.97 18.11
CA GLN A 121 36.64 2.38 19.17
C GLN A 121 36.77 3.90 19.23
N ARG A 122 36.69 4.48 20.42
CA ARG A 122 36.78 5.92 20.64
C ARG A 122 38.19 6.36 21.03
N TYR A 123 38.59 7.54 20.57
CA TYR A 123 39.91 8.12 20.84
C TYR A 123 39.80 9.44 21.61
N LYS A 124 40.88 9.83 22.31
CA LYS A 124 40.95 11.16 22.95
C LYS A 124 41.00 12.29 21.94
N LYS A 125 41.59 12.07 20.77
CA LYS A 125 41.60 12.97 19.62
C LYS A 125 41.08 12.18 18.43
N GLY A 126 39.83 12.38 18.06
CA GLY A 126 39.10 11.49 17.15
C GLY A 126 38.70 12.15 15.83
N LEU A 127 38.65 11.36 14.76
CA LEU A 127 38.02 11.72 13.49
C LEU A 127 37.00 10.64 13.14
N VAL A 128 35.70 10.97 13.24
CA VAL A 128 34.61 10.08 12.83
C VAL A 128 34.28 10.37 11.38
N ILE A 129 34.33 9.33 10.54
CA ILE A 129 33.89 9.38 9.15
C ILE A 129 32.66 8.49 9.02
N LYS A 130 31.55 9.06 8.53
CA LYS A 130 30.32 8.34 8.25
C LYS A 130 30.00 8.36 6.77
N ALA A 131 29.43 7.27 6.28
CA ALA A 131 29.02 7.17 4.90
C ALA A 131 27.81 6.25 4.71
N TYR A 132 26.88 6.64 3.86
CA TYR A 132 25.76 5.81 3.46
C TYR A 132 26.14 4.89 2.30
N ALA A 133 25.94 3.59 2.51
CA ALA A 133 26.12 2.57 1.49
C ALA A 133 25.07 1.46 1.65
N PRO A 134 23.79 1.74 1.32
CA PRO A 134 22.67 0.82 1.55
C PRO A 134 22.67 -0.40 0.63
N ARG A 135 23.52 -0.42 -0.42
CA ARG A 135 23.61 -1.51 -1.41
C ARG A 135 24.48 -2.68 -0.96
N ILE A 136 25.14 -2.57 0.19
CA ILE A 136 26.09 -3.58 0.68
C ILE A 136 25.31 -4.67 1.40
N ASN A 137 25.39 -5.91 0.91
CA ASN A 137 24.81 -7.08 1.58
C ASN A 137 25.72 -7.60 2.71
N LYS A 138 25.22 -8.58 3.48
CA LYS A 138 25.90 -9.16 4.64
C LYS A 138 27.27 -9.81 4.37
N ASP A 139 27.62 -10.15 3.14
CA ASP A 139 28.91 -10.79 2.82
C ASP A 139 30.03 -9.75 2.60
N TYR A 140 29.64 -8.48 2.48
CA TYR A 140 30.54 -7.36 2.24
C TYR A 140 30.52 -6.36 3.40
N CYS A 141 31.53 -5.48 3.41
CA CYS A 141 31.58 -4.32 4.28
C CYS A 141 32.17 -3.12 3.55
N LEU A 142 31.85 -1.93 4.04
CA LEU A 142 32.49 -0.71 3.60
C LEU A 142 33.86 -0.58 4.28
N ALA A 143 34.90 -0.20 3.54
CA ALA A 143 36.21 0.06 4.12
C ALA A 143 36.85 1.33 3.54
N ILE A 144 37.85 1.86 4.25
CA ILE A 144 38.60 3.06 3.87
C ILE A 144 40.04 2.69 3.54
N CYS A 145 40.53 3.14 2.38
CA CYS A 145 41.93 3.05 1.99
C CYS A 145 42.44 4.45 1.60
N GLY A 146 43.68 4.82 1.97
CA GLY A 146 44.18 6.18 1.80
C GLY A 146 45.69 6.33 1.83
N ASN A 147 46.16 7.57 1.79
CA ASN A 147 47.54 7.96 1.51
C ASN A 147 48.60 7.62 2.58
N GLN A 148 48.20 7.02 3.71
CA GLN A 148 49.07 6.81 4.87
C GLN A 148 48.92 5.41 5.50
N LYS A 149 49.90 5.02 6.32
CA LYS A 149 49.98 3.68 6.95
C LYS A 149 48.74 3.29 7.73
N SER A 150 48.14 4.24 8.47
CA SER A 150 46.91 4.01 9.23
C SER A 150 45.70 3.73 8.34
N LEU A 151 45.78 4.02 7.03
CA LEU A 151 44.75 3.76 6.03
C LEU A 151 45.26 2.84 4.89
N GLY A 152 46.35 2.11 5.12
CA GLY A 152 46.87 1.14 4.16
C GLY A 152 47.78 1.66 3.05
N HIS A 153 48.12 2.95 2.95
CA HIS A 153 48.99 3.49 1.87
C HIS A 153 48.52 3.14 0.44
N TRP A 154 47.22 3.29 0.17
CA TRP A 154 46.57 2.91 -1.09
C TRP A 154 46.70 1.41 -1.44
N ASP A 155 47.09 0.57 -0.48
CA ASP A 155 47.00 -0.88 -0.55
C ASP A 155 45.62 -1.33 -0.04
N PRO A 156 44.70 -1.74 -0.93
CA PRO A 156 43.33 -2.07 -0.54
C PRO A 156 43.23 -3.30 0.37
N GLU A 157 44.23 -4.18 0.38
CA GLU A 157 44.31 -5.33 1.29
C GLU A 157 44.63 -4.92 2.73
N LYS A 158 45.10 -3.68 2.92
CA LYS A 158 45.37 -3.04 4.22
C LYS A 158 44.35 -1.96 4.57
N ALA A 159 43.21 -1.93 3.87
CA ALA A 159 42.14 -1.01 4.15
C ALA A 159 41.55 -1.25 5.55
N VAL A 160 40.96 -0.19 6.12
CA VAL A 160 40.36 -0.24 7.45
C VAL A 160 38.86 -0.41 7.31
N LEU A 161 38.32 -1.48 7.88
CA LEU A 161 36.90 -1.80 7.79
C LEU A 161 36.06 -0.83 8.63
N MET A 162 34.91 -0.45 8.11
CA MET A 162 33.93 0.38 8.80
C MET A 162 32.87 -0.49 9.47
N SER A 163 32.32 0.03 10.57
CA SER A 163 31.24 -0.61 11.33
C SER A 163 29.88 -0.29 10.74
N ASP A 164 28.99 -1.28 10.73
CA ASP A 164 27.60 -1.24 10.28
C ASP A 164 26.60 -1.12 11.45
N THR A 165 27.04 -0.73 12.65
CA THR A 165 26.17 -0.59 13.84
C THR A 165 24.88 0.20 13.53
N ASN A 166 24.95 1.20 12.65
CA ASN A 166 23.83 2.05 12.23
C ASN A 166 23.45 1.84 10.74
N PHE A 167 23.64 0.63 10.19
CA PHE A 167 23.35 0.32 8.79
C PHE A 167 21.98 0.88 8.35
N PRO A 168 21.89 1.57 7.19
CA PRO A 168 22.87 1.65 6.09
C PRO A 168 23.92 2.75 6.22
N GLU A 169 24.01 3.42 7.37
CA GLU A 169 25.11 4.30 7.71
C GLU A 169 26.28 3.48 8.26
N TRP A 170 27.40 3.53 7.56
CA TRP A 170 28.66 2.95 7.97
C TRP A 170 29.50 4.01 8.66
N GLN A 171 30.25 3.62 9.69
CA GLN A 171 31.06 4.55 10.46
C GLN A 171 32.39 3.97 10.92
N ILE A 172 33.37 4.85 11.05
CA ILE A 172 34.65 4.56 11.69
C ILE A 172 35.14 5.79 12.44
N GLU A 173 35.74 5.58 13.60
CA GLU A 173 36.53 6.61 14.27
C GLU A 173 38.01 6.29 14.08
N LEU A 174 38.79 7.29 13.66
CA LEU A 174 40.24 7.20 13.49
C LEU A 174 40.94 8.01 14.60
N ASP A 175 42.09 7.51 15.05
CA ASP A 175 42.94 8.21 16.00
C ASP A 175 43.64 9.39 15.31
N ALA A 176 43.04 10.57 15.43
CA ALA A 176 43.53 11.79 14.80
C ALA A 176 44.86 12.29 15.38
N SER A 177 45.38 11.71 16.47
CA SER A 177 46.76 11.96 16.92
C SER A 177 47.82 11.26 16.07
N LYS A 178 47.42 10.25 15.28
CA LYS A 178 48.31 9.45 14.41
C LYS A 178 48.17 9.78 12.93
N LEU A 179 47.22 10.64 12.55
CA LEU A 179 46.98 11.01 11.16
C LEU A 179 47.92 12.15 10.74
N LYS A 180 48.36 12.11 9.48
CA LYS A 180 49.04 13.22 8.81
C LYS A 180 48.06 13.91 7.86
N TYR A 181 48.15 15.24 7.78
CA TYR A 181 47.34 16.06 6.88
C TYR A 181 48.21 16.68 5.77
N PRO A 182 47.68 16.88 4.55
CA PRO A 182 46.31 16.57 4.15
C PRO A 182 46.01 15.07 4.09
N LEU A 183 44.82 14.71 4.55
CA LEU A 183 44.32 13.35 4.53
C LEU A 183 43.61 13.11 3.21
N GLU A 184 44.06 12.11 2.47
CA GLU A 184 43.38 11.62 1.28
C GLU A 184 42.98 10.17 1.44
N TYR A 185 41.71 9.87 1.15
CA TYR A 185 41.18 8.52 1.23
C TYR A 185 40.06 8.27 0.24
N LYS A 186 39.72 7.00 0.07
CA LYS A 186 38.64 6.55 -0.80
C LYS A 186 37.95 5.32 -0.18
N PHE A 187 36.66 5.18 -0.46
CA PHE A 187 35.91 4.00 -0.01
C PHE A 187 36.11 2.81 -0.94
N ILE A 188 36.15 1.61 -0.35
CA ILE A 188 36.22 0.34 -1.06
C ILE A 188 35.10 -0.60 -0.58
N LEU A 189 34.64 -1.45 -1.50
CA LEU A 189 33.78 -2.58 -1.19
C LEU A 189 34.67 -3.78 -0.86
N TYR A 190 34.62 -4.25 0.39
CA TYR A 190 35.50 -5.31 0.90
C TYR A 190 34.71 -6.60 1.14
N ASN A 191 35.17 -7.71 0.56
CA ASN A 191 34.55 -9.02 0.76
C ASN A 191 35.07 -9.65 2.06
N LYS A 192 34.16 -9.91 3.01
CA LYS A 192 34.53 -10.41 4.34
C LYS A 192 35.05 -11.84 4.31
N GLN A 193 34.55 -12.67 3.39
CA GLN A 193 34.90 -14.08 3.28
C GLN A 193 36.26 -14.28 2.60
N GLU A 194 36.44 -13.62 1.45
CA GLU A 194 37.68 -13.70 0.67
C GLU A 194 38.79 -12.82 1.23
N LYS A 195 38.45 -11.91 2.16
CA LYS A 195 39.36 -10.96 2.81
C LYS A 195 40.12 -10.08 1.83
N LYS A 196 39.43 -9.65 0.76
CA LYS A 196 40.02 -8.85 -0.31
C LYS A 196 39.09 -7.72 -0.73
N ALA A 197 39.67 -6.68 -1.34
CA ALA A 197 38.87 -5.64 -1.97
C ALA A 197 38.28 -6.09 -3.31
N ASP A 198 37.00 -5.83 -3.52
CA ASP A 198 36.30 -6.20 -4.77
C ASP A 198 36.27 -5.02 -5.74
N CYS A 199 35.93 -3.82 -5.27
CA CYS A 199 36.01 -2.60 -6.08
C CYS A 199 36.19 -1.32 -5.26
N TRP A 200 36.70 -0.28 -5.92
CA TRP A 200 36.77 1.08 -5.39
C TRP A 200 35.49 1.85 -5.72
N GLU A 201 35.11 2.81 -4.89
CA GLU A 201 34.04 3.75 -5.25
C GLU A 201 34.41 4.54 -6.54
N LYS A 202 33.43 5.13 -7.22
CA LYS A 202 33.70 5.97 -8.41
C LYS A 202 33.87 7.45 -8.11
N ASN A 203 33.53 7.90 -6.90
CA ASN A 203 33.76 9.30 -6.52
C ASN A 203 35.27 9.63 -6.53
N PRO A 204 35.63 10.92 -6.66
CA PRO A 204 37.01 11.38 -6.45
C PRO A 204 37.53 11.04 -5.05
N ASN A 205 38.86 11.10 -4.89
CA ASN A 205 39.49 10.99 -3.56
C ASN A 205 38.86 12.02 -2.62
N ARG A 206 38.51 11.58 -1.41
CA ARG A 206 38.08 12.46 -0.34
C ARG A 206 39.31 13.14 0.22
N TYR A 207 39.26 14.46 0.30
CA TYR A 207 40.33 15.31 0.80
C TYR A 207 39.88 15.98 2.10
N LEU A 208 40.77 16.00 3.09
CA LEU A 208 40.57 16.73 4.34
C LEU A 208 41.88 17.44 4.71
N ALA A 209 41.84 18.78 4.71
CA ALA A 209 42.91 19.62 5.26
C ALA A 209 43.02 19.43 6.77
N ASP A 210 44.10 19.90 7.40
CA ASP A 210 44.26 19.80 8.85
C ASP A 210 43.12 20.53 9.57
N PRO A 211 42.25 19.83 10.32
CA PRO A 211 41.15 20.46 11.06
C PRO A 211 41.60 21.14 12.36
N GLU A 212 42.90 21.11 12.67
CA GLU A 212 43.55 21.67 13.85
C GLU A 212 42.94 21.16 15.18
N LEU A 213 42.57 19.87 15.20
CA LEU A 213 41.90 19.24 16.35
C LEU A 213 42.76 19.27 17.62
N LYS A 214 42.16 19.63 18.75
CA LYS A 214 42.82 19.63 20.07
C LYS A 214 42.58 18.32 20.82
N THR A 215 43.26 18.17 21.96
CA THR A 215 43.03 17.03 22.86
C THR A 215 41.61 17.07 23.42
N ASN A 216 40.93 15.92 23.46
CA ASN A 216 39.51 15.74 23.80
C ASN A 216 38.52 16.24 22.75
N GLU A 217 38.99 16.63 21.55
CA GLU A 217 38.09 16.95 20.43
C GLU A 217 37.89 15.74 19.50
N THR A 218 36.66 15.57 19.02
CA THR A 218 36.32 14.66 17.92
C THR A 218 35.64 15.46 16.82
N LEU A 219 36.18 15.39 15.60
CA LEU A 219 35.49 15.87 14.40
C LEU A 219 34.59 14.76 13.84
N VAL A 220 33.34 15.07 13.55
CA VAL A 220 32.39 14.17 12.89
C VAL A 220 32.12 14.70 11.50
N ILE A 221 32.46 13.91 10.49
CA ILE A 221 32.16 14.16 9.07
C ILE A 221 31.03 13.21 8.67
N SER A 222 29.84 13.77 8.49
CA SER A 222 28.63 13.05 8.11
C SER A 222 28.39 13.07 6.59
N ASP A 223 27.28 12.44 6.17
CA ASP A 223 26.60 12.70 4.88
C ASP A 223 27.42 12.43 3.60
N ARG A 224 28.34 11.47 3.68
CA ARG A 224 29.00 10.95 2.47
C ARG A 224 28.14 9.87 1.85
N TYR A 225 27.86 9.97 0.55
CA TYR A 225 27.25 8.87 -0.21
C TYR A 225 28.35 8.14 -0.99
N VAL A 226 28.35 6.82 -0.86
CA VAL A 226 29.30 5.96 -1.57
C VAL A 226 28.63 5.40 -2.81
N TYR A 227 29.33 5.47 -3.94
CA TYR A 227 28.85 4.92 -5.19
C TYR A 227 29.81 3.86 -5.73
N PHE A 228 29.30 2.65 -5.87
CA PHE A 228 29.97 1.54 -6.53
C PHE A 228 29.32 1.28 -7.89
N ASP A 229 30.16 0.93 -8.86
CA ASP A 229 29.76 0.57 -10.21
C ASP A 229 29.34 -0.90 -10.27
N ILE A 230 28.20 -1.17 -9.61
CA ILE A 230 27.59 -2.50 -9.51
C ILE A 230 26.19 -2.48 -10.16
N PRO A 231 25.77 -3.57 -10.83
CA PRO A 231 24.51 -3.64 -11.56
C PRO A 231 23.30 -3.23 -10.72
N ALA A 232 22.34 -2.55 -11.33
CA ALA A 232 21.09 -2.18 -10.67
C ALA A 232 20.37 -3.41 -10.11
N TRP A 233 19.86 -3.32 -8.89
CA TRP A 233 19.19 -4.44 -8.24
C TRP A 233 17.82 -4.68 -8.90
N LYS A 234 17.54 -5.92 -9.31
CA LYS A 234 16.20 -6.32 -9.76
C LYS A 234 15.79 -7.58 -9.03
N GLY A 235 14.52 -7.67 -8.67
CA GLY A 235 13.93 -8.83 -8.00
C GLY A 235 12.70 -9.36 -8.73
N ALA A 236 12.40 -10.64 -8.50
CA ALA A 236 11.15 -11.28 -8.87
C ALA A 236 10.35 -11.65 -7.63
N GLY A 237 9.03 -11.74 -7.75
CA GLY A 237 8.15 -12.09 -6.65
C GLY A 237 6.83 -12.72 -7.08
N ILE A 238 6.05 -13.07 -6.07
CA ILE A 238 4.78 -13.76 -6.17
C ILE A 238 3.68 -12.95 -5.49
N ALA A 239 2.53 -12.80 -6.15
CA ALA A 239 1.30 -12.30 -5.54
C ALA A 239 0.32 -13.45 -5.30
N ILE A 240 -0.11 -13.62 -4.05
CA ILE A 240 -1.11 -14.63 -3.65
C ILE A 240 -1.86 -14.19 -2.39
N PRO A 241 -3.20 -14.29 -2.34
CA PRO A 241 -3.93 -14.03 -1.09
C PRO A 241 -3.64 -15.10 -0.03
N VAL A 242 -3.57 -14.71 1.25
CA VAL A 242 -3.34 -15.67 2.35
C VAL A 242 -4.43 -16.74 2.37
N PHE A 243 -5.70 -16.35 2.18
CA PHE A 243 -6.82 -17.30 2.20
C PHE A 243 -6.68 -18.40 1.15
N SER A 244 -5.99 -18.11 0.03
CA SER A 244 -5.82 -19.04 -1.08
C SER A 244 -4.78 -20.12 -0.81
N LEU A 245 -3.89 -19.93 0.17
CA LEU A 245 -2.86 -20.92 0.50
C LEU A 245 -3.49 -22.25 0.89
N LYS A 246 -2.81 -23.34 0.53
CA LYS A 246 -3.24 -24.70 0.85
C LYS A 246 -2.05 -25.51 1.31
N SER A 247 -2.05 -25.97 2.55
CA SER A 247 -1.15 -27.03 3.02
C SER A 247 -1.93 -28.30 3.30
N GLU A 248 -1.24 -29.43 3.40
CA GLU A 248 -1.84 -30.72 3.81
C GLU A 248 -2.55 -30.64 5.18
N LYS A 249 -2.18 -29.64 5.99
CA LYS A 249 -2.63 -29.48 7.37
C LYS A 249 -3.56 -28.26 7.58
N SER A 250 -3.85 -27.46 6.56
CA SER A 250 -4.76 -26.31 6.66
C SER A 250 -6.18 -26.74 7.02
N PHE A 251 -6.95 -25.86 7.66
CA PHE A 251 -8.36 -26.08 7.99
C PHE A 251 -9.30 -25.53 6.90
N GLY A 252 -9.08 -25.93 5.64
CA GLY A 252 -9.90 -25.49 4.50
C GLY A 252 -9.59 -24.10 3.94
N VAL A 253 -8.68 -23.37 4.57
CA VAL A 253 -8.24 -22.03 4.19
C VAL A 253 -6.78 -21.85 4.52
N GLY A 254 -6.06 -21.02 3.77
CA GLY A 254 -4.71 -20.61 4.12
C GLY A 254 -4.68 -19.69 5.33
N ASP A 255 -3.69 -19.90 6.20
CA ASP A 255 -3.51 -19.15 7.45
C ASP A 255 -2.08 -18.60 7.59
N PHE A 256 -1.83 -17.80 8.64
CA PHE A 256 -0.49 -17.24 8.87
C PHE A 256 0.59 -18.29 9.13
N GLY A 257 0.20 -19.50 9.57
CA GLY A 257 1.13 -20.62 9.72
C GLY A 257 1.62 -21.16 8.37
N ASP A 258 0.78 -21.09 7.34
CA ASP A 258 1.12 -21.53 5.98
C ASP A 258 2.09 -20.56 5.26
N LEU A 259 2.17 -19.28 5.68
CA LEU A 259 3.07 -18.28 5.06
C LEU A 259 4.54 -18.69 5.10
N LYS A 260 5.02 -19.32 6.18
CA LYS A 260 6.44 -19.77 6.26
C LYS A 260 6.80 -20.77 5.18
N ARG A 261 5.87 -21.66 4.81
CA ARG A 261 6.06 -22.60 3.70
C ARG A 261 6.03 -21.92 2.35
N MET A 262 5.26 -20.84 2.23
CA MET A 262 5.29 -19.98 1.04
C MET A 262 6.64 -19.27 0.91
N VAL A 263 7.23 -18.82 2.04
CA VAL A 263 8.61 -18.30 2.09
C VAL A 263 9.60 -19.37 1.64
N ASP A 264 9.50 -20.61 2.12
CA ASP A 264 10.38 -21.71 1.69
C ASP A 264 10.31 -21.92 0.17
N TRP A 265 9.11 -21.86 -0.42
CA TRP A 265 8.96 -21.97 -1.87
C TRP A 265 9.52 -20.76 -2.63
N ALA A 266 9.31 -19.54 -2.12
CA ALA A 266 9.91 -18.33 -2.69
C ALA A 266 11.44 -18.43 -2.72
N VAL A 267 12.07 -18.87 -1.62
CA VAL A 267 13.50 -19.10 -1.53
C VAL A 267 13.95 -20.16 -2.54
N ASN A 268 13.27 -21.32 -2.59
CA ASN A 268 13.58 -22.41 -3.50
C ASN A 268 13.51 -21.99 -4.99
N THR A 269 12.68 -20.99 -5.29
CA THR A 269 12.50 -20.45 -6.64
C THR A 269 13.22 -19.11 -6.87
N ARG A 270 14.07 -18.66 -5.95
CA ARG A 270 14.84 -17.39 -6.00
C ARG A 270 13.99 -16.12 -6.01
N GLN A 271 12.72 -16.22 -5.62
CA GLN A 271 11.85 -15.07 -5.46
C GLN A 271 12.19 -14.30 -4.18
N LYS A 272 12.09 -12.97 -4.24
CA LYS A 272 12.52 -12.05 -3.17
C LYS A 272 11.36 -11.34 -2.49
N VAL A 273 10.14 -11.45 -3.03
CA VAL A 273 8.95 -10.78 -2.51
C VAL A 273 7.74 -11.72 -2.55
N ILE A 274 6.99 -11.75 -1.45
CA ILE A 274 5.63 -12.33 -1.40
C ILE A 274 4.67 -11.17 -1.14
N GLN A 275 3.80 -10.89 -2.10
CA GLN A 275 2.71 -9.93 -1.97
C GLN A 275 1.43 -10.65 -1.58
N ILE A 276 0.78 -10.15 -0.53
CA ILE A 276 -0.52 -10.64 -0.07
C ILE A 276 -1.60 -9.55 -0.19
N LEU A 277 -2.85 -9.97 -0.26
CA LEU A 277 -4.02 -9.10 -0.15
C LEU A 277 -4.24 -8.64 1.31
N PRO A 278 -5.14 -7.67 1.56
CA PRO A 278 -5.47 -7.25 2.92
C PRO A 278 -5.89 -8.43 3.80
N VAL A 279 -5.41 -8.43 5.05
CA VAL A 279 -5.65 -9.50 6.04
C VAL A 279 -6.51 -9.04 7.23
N ASN A 280 -7.07 -7.84 7.12
CA ASN A 280 -7.89 -7.20 8.15
C ASN A 280 -9.25 -7.89 8.32
N ASP A 281 -9.84 -7.77 9.51
CA ASP A 281 -11.15 -8.37 9.78
C ASP A 281 -12.25 -7.69 8.97
N THR A 282 -13.04 -8.52 8.27
CA THR A 282 -14.17 -8.13 7.41
C THR A 282 -15.50 -8.67 7.94
N THR A 283 -15.49 -9.33 9.10
CA THR A 283 -16.68 -10.00 9.68
C THR A 283 -17.79 -9.00 10.02
N MET A 284 -18.84 -8.97 9.19
CA MET A 284 -20.02 -8.11 9.35
C MET A 284 -21.28 -8.91 9.68
N THR A 285 -21.44 -10.06 9.04
CA THR A 285 -22.64 -10.91 9.06
C THR A 285 -22.35 -12.38 9.36
N HIS A 286 -21.08 -12.79 9.37
CA HIS A 286 -20.62 -14.19 9.41
C HIS A 286 -21.01 -15.01 8.17
N ALA A 287 -21.43 -14.35 7.09
CA ALA A 287 -21.78 -14.97 5.82
C ALA A 287 -20.65 -14.80 4.78
N TRP A 288 -20.74 -15.51 3.67
CA TRP A 288 -19.76 -15.44 2.58
C TRP A 288 -19.56 -14.04 1.97
N THR A 289 -20.55 -13.15 2.13
CA THR A 289 -20.45 -11.75 1.68
C THR A 289 -19.38 -10.95 2.42
N ASP A 290 -18.93 -11.44 3.58
CA ASP A 290 -17.82 -10.86 4.35
C ASP A 290 -16.45 -11.22 3.75
N SER A 291 -16.39 -12.07 2.72
CA SER A 291 -15.13 -12.51 2.10
C SER A 291 -14.35 -11.40 1.38
N TYR A 292 -14.95 -10.22 1.15
CA TYR A 292 -14.32 -9.11 0.44
C TYR A 292 -13.22 -8.42 1.25
N PRO A 293 -11.91 -8.61 0.93
CA PRO A 293 -10.81 -8.19 1.79
C PRO A 293 -10.67 -6.67 1.99
N TYR A 294 -11.25 -5.88 1.08
CA TYR A 294 -11.12 -4.42 1.10
C TYR A 294 -12.23 -3.73 1.91
N ASN A 295 -13.27 -4.45 2.31
CA ASN A 295 -14.37 -3.92 3.13
C ASN A 295 -14.20 -4.25 4.62
N SER A 296 -13.05 -3.87 5.17
CA SER A 296 -12.69 -4.19 6.56
C SER A 296 -13.58 -3.45 7.58
N ILE A 297 -13.91 -4.14 8.67
CA ILE A 297 -14.56 -3.55 9.86
C ILE A 297 -13.53 -2.97 10.84
N SER A 298 -12.24 -3.25 10.66
CA SER A 298 -11.17 -2.53 11.33
C SER A 298 -9.90 -2.51 10.48
N ILE A 299 -9.22 -1.38 10.46
CA ILE A 299 -7.92 -1.24 9.78
C ILE A 299 -6.75 -1.81 10.61
N TYR A 300 -6.98 -2.16 11.87
CA TYR A 300 -5.96 -2.68 12.79
C TYR A 300 -6.08 -4.18 13.03
N ALA A 301 -7.30 -4.67 13.24
CA ALA A 301 -7.54 -6.05 13.62
C ALA A 301 -7.36 -7.01 12.44
N PHE A 302 -6.77 -8.17 12.71
CA PHE A 302 -6.63 -9.26 11.74
C PHE A 302 -7.89 -10.13 11.71
N HIS A 303 -8.26 -10.61 10.55
CA HIS A 303 -9.41 -11.51 10.41
C HIS A 303 -9.16 -12.82 11.17
N PRO A 304 -10.08 -13.24 12.07
CA PRO A 304 -9.96 -14.51 12.80
C PRO A 304 -9.75 -15.75 11.92
N MET A 305 -10.17 -15.71 10.64
CA MET A 305 -9.98 -16.79 9.69
C MET A 305 -8.50 -17.11 9.45
N TYR A 306 -7.57 -16.15 9.60
CA TYR A 306 -6.15 -16.36 9.35
C TYR A 306 -5.38 -16.99 10.53
N ALA A 307 -6.05 -17.32 11.63
CA ALA A 307 -5.40 -17.97 12.76
C ALA A 307 -5.08 -19.43 12.41
N ASP A 308 -3.82 -19.82 12.52
CA ASP A 308 -3.42 -21.22 12.58
C ASP A 308 -3.78 -21.78 13.95
N ILE A 309 -4.95 -22.40 14.05
CA ILE A 309 -5.45 -22.98 15.29
C ILE A 309 -4.56 -24.13 15.81
N ARG A 310 -3.72 -24.74 14.95
CA ARG A 310 -2.75 -25.77 15.34
C ARG A 310 -1.61 -25.21 16.19
N GLN A 311 -1.33 -23.90 16.06
CA GLN A 311 -0.27 -23.20 16.79
C GLN A 311 -0.78 -22.49 18.05
N MET A 312 -2.09 -22.50 18.32
CA MET A 312 -2.67 -21.85 19.50
C MET A 312 -2.63 -22.74 20.76
N GLY A 313 -2.74 -24.06 20.59
CA GLY A 313 -2.78 -25.03 21.68
C GLY A 313 -3.50 -26.31 21.28
N THR A 314 -3.63 -27.26 22.22
CA THR A 314 -4.29 -28.55 22.00
C THR A 314 -5.48 -28.70 22.94
N LEU A 315 -6.63 -29.12 22.40
CA LEU A 315 -7.82 -29.42 23.22
C LEU A 315 -7.57 -30.67 24.08
N LYS A 316 -7.86 -30.58 25.38
CA LYS A 316 -7.76 -31.71 26.32
C LYS A 316 -8.86 -32.75 26.09
N ASP A 317 -10.03 -32.32 25.61
CA ASP A 317 -11.11 -33.20 25.21
C ASP A 317 -10.73 -33.91 23.90
N LYS A 318 -10.51 -35.23 24.01
CA LYS A 318 -10.12 -36.09 22.90
C LYS A 318 -11.22 -36.28 21.87
N GLU A 319 -12.49 -36.24 22.28
CA GLU A 319 -13.63 -36.38 21.36
C GLU A 319 -13.76 -35.10 20.51
N ALA A 320 -13.71 -33.93 21.17
CA ALA A 320 -13.66 -32.66 20.47
C ALA A 320 -12.46 -32.57 19.53
N ALA A 321 -11.26 -32.94 19.98
CA ALA A 321 -10.06 -32.96 19.13
C ALA A 321 -10.22 -33.88 17.90
N SER A 322 -10.86 -35.05 18.07
CA SER A 322 -11.17 -35.97 16.97
C SER A 322 -12.16 -35.35 15.97
N LYS A 323 -13.20 -34.65 16.46
CA LYS A 323 -14.16 -33.91 15.61
C LYS A 323 -13.42 -32.87 14.74
N PHE A 324 -12.52 -32.08 15.33
CA PHE A 324 -11.73 -31.09 14.58
C PHE A 324 -10.79 -31.74 13.57
N SER A 325 -10.16 -32.87 13.90
CA SER A 325 -9.32 -33.62 12.95
C SER A 325 -10.13 -34.13 11.74
N LYS A 326 -11.36 -34.60 11.96
CA LYS A 326 -12.26 -34.99 10.86
C LYS A 326 -12.67 -33.78 10.03
N LYS A 327 -13.05 -32.67 10.67
CA LYS A 327 -13.48 -31.44 9.98
C LYS A 327 -12.33 -30.80 9.19
N GLN A 328 -11.10 -30.87 9.70
CA GLN A 328 -9.89 -30.45 9.00
C GLN A 328 -9.77 -31.19 7.66
N LYS A 329 -9.83 -32.52 7.66
CA LYS A 329 -9.74 -33.33 6.44
C LYS A 329 -10.88 -33.05 5.46
N GLU A 330 -12.10 -32.90 5.98
CA GLU A 330 -13.28 -32.56 5.18
C GLU A 330 -13.08 -31.23 4.44
N LEU A 331 -12.88 -30.14 5.18
CA LEU A 331 -12.71 -28.80 4.61
C LEU A 331 -11.45 -28.69 3.74
N ASN A 332 -10.36 -29.37 4.11
CA ASN A 332 -9.12 -29.31 3.34
C ASN A 332 -9.20 -30.04 1.99
N SER A 333 -10.16 -30.94 1.83
CA SER A 333 -10.37 -31.66 0.57
C SER A 333 -11.18 -30.86 -0.47
N LEU A 334 -11.88 -29.80 -0.04
CA LEU A 334 -12.69 -28.96 -0.94
C LEU A 334 -11.82 -28.20 -1.96
N PRO A 335 -12.27 -28.08 -3.23
CA PRO A 335 -11.53 -27.39 -4.29
C PRO A 335 -11.47 -25.87 -4.09
N ALA A 336 -12.51 -25.29 -3.47
CA ALA A 336 -12.59 -23.89 -3.11
C ALA A 336 -12.85 -23.72 -1.61
N ILE A 337 -12.70 -22.49 -1.11
CA ILE A 337 -12.94 -22.19 0.30
C ILE A 337 -14.44 -22.24 0.59
N ASP A 338 -14.82 -22.98 1.62
CA ASP A 338 -16.14 -22.88 2.27
C ASP A 338 -16.01 -21.91 3.45
N TYR A 339 -16.19 -20.62 3.17
CA TYR A 339 -15.87 -19.53 4.09
C TYR A 339 -16.68 -19.63 5.40
N GLU A 340 -17.97 -19.95 5.31
CA GLU A 340 -18.85 -20.06 6.48
C GLU A 340 -18.48 -21.27 7.34
N ALA A 341 -18.28 -22.45 6.74
CA ALA A 341 -17.92 -23.65 7.49
C ALA A 341 -16.54 -23.55 8.13
N VAL A 342 -15.58 -22.90 7.46
CA VAL A 342 -14.24 -22.61 8.01
C VAL A 342 -14.34 -21.67 9.20
N ASN A 343 -15.02 -20.54 9.06
CA ASN A 343 -15.17 -19.57 10.15
C ASN A 343 -15.91 -20.19 11.34
N GLN A 344 -17.00 -20.90 11.11
CA GLN A 344 -17.72 -21.62 12.17
C GLN A 344 -16.78 -22.59 12.91
N THR A 345 -16.01 -23.40 12.16
CA THR A 345 -15.06 -24.36 12.75
C THR A 345 -14.01 -23.65 13.61
N LYS A 346 -13.38 -22.58 13.10
CA LYS A 346 -12.36 -21.85 13.87
C LYS A 346 -12.96 -21.16 15.10
N TRP A 347 -14.15 -20.58 15.00
CA TRP A 347 -14.86 -19.99 16.14
C TRP A 347 -15.24 -21.01 17.22
N GLU A 348 -15.70 -22.20 16.84
CA GLU A 348 -15.92 -23.31 17.78
C GLU A 348 -14.61 -23.66 18.52
N PHE A 349 -13.49 -23.73 17.80
CA PHE A 349 -12.17 -24.02 18.39
C PHE A 349 -11.72 -22.92 19.35
N PHE A 350 -11.82 -21.64 18.96
CA PHE A 350 -11.43 -20.52 19.81
C PHE A 350 -12.18 -20.54 21.14
N ASN A 351 -13.50 -20.77 21.11
CA ASN A 351 -14.31 -20.84 22.32
C ASN A 351 -13.87 -21.96 23.27
N LEU A 352 -13.60 -23.15 22.73
CA LEU A 352 -13.18 -24.30 23.52
C LEU A 352 -11.78 -24.10 24.12
N LEU A 353 -10.83 -23.62 23.31
CA LEU A 353 -9.46 -23.41 23.77
C LEU A 353 -9.36 -22.23 24.76
N PHE A 354 -10.13 -21.16 24.54
CA PHE A 354 -10.18 -20.02 25.44
C PHE A 354 -10.73 -20.40 26.82
N ARG A 355 -11.76 -21.25 26.90
CA ARG A 355 -12.24 -21.80 28.19
C ARG A 355 -11.18 -22.64 28.89
N GLN A 356 -10.29 -23.30 28.14
CA GLN A 356 -9.26 -24.17 28.69
C GLN A 356 -8.03 -23.39 29.18
N GLU A 357 -7.58 -22.39 28.42
CA GLU A 357 -6.26 -21.76 28.60
C GLU A 357 -6.28 -20.22 28.52
N GLY A 358 -7.42 -19.61 28.24
CA GLY A 358 -7.56 -18.16 28.04
C GLY A 358 -7.04 -17.35 29.21
N GLU A 359 -7.47 -17.65 30.44
CA GLU A 359 -7.00 -16.95 31.65
C GLU A 359 -5.48 -17.01 31.80
N LYS A 360 -4.86 -18.16 31.51
CA LYS A 360 -3.41 -18.34 31.58
C LYS A 360 -2.68 -17.47 30.56
N VAL A 361 -3.20 -17.41 29.32
CA VAL A 361 -2.62 -16.60 28.25
C VAL A 361 -2.78 -15.11 28.56
N LEU A 362 -3.97 -14.68 28.99
CA LEU A 362 -4.24 -13.30 29.38
C LEU A 362 -3.40 -12.84 30.60
N ALA A 363 -3.01 -13.77 31.48
CA ALA A 363 -2.11 -13.48 32.60
C ALA A 363 -0.62 -13.40 32.21
N SER A 364 -0.25 -13.89 31.02
CA SER A 364 1.15 -13.95 30.57
C SER A 364 1.75 -12.56 30.35
N LYS A 365 3.08 -12.46 30.48
CA LYS A 365 3.81 -11.21 30.23
C LYS A 365 3.63 -10.73 28.78
N GLY A 366 3.81 -11.62 27.81
CA GLY A 366 3.70 -11.28 26.39
C GLY A 366 2.32 -10.74 26.02
N PHE A 367 1.24 -11.30 26.58
CA PHE A 367 -0.10 -10.75 26.36
C PHE A 367 -0.27 -9.36 26.98
N LYS A 368 0.22 -9.14 28.22
CA LYS A 368 0.10 -7.83 28.89
C LYS A 368 0.85 -6.74 28.12
N ASP A 369 2.04 -7.05 27.63
CA ASP A 369 2.84 -6.14 26.81
C ASP A 369 2.12 -5.83 25.47
N PHE A 370 1.56 -6.86 24.82
CA PHE A 370 0.73 -6.69 23.62
C PHE A 370 -0.51 -5.84 23.88
N PHE A 371 -1.29 -6.18 24.93
CA PHE A 371 -2.53 -5.48 25.27
C PHE A 371 -2.24 -4.01 25.55
N GLU A 372 -1.21 -3.70 26.34
CA GLU A 372 -0.94 -2.32 26.72
C GLU A 372 -0.46 -1.46 25.56
N THR A 373 0.29 -2.06 24.62
CA THR A 373 0.70 -1.39 23.38
C THR A 373 -0.47 -1.17 22.40
N ASN A 374 -1.55 -1.97 22.51
CA ASN A 374 -2.61 -2.02 21.50
C ASN A 374 -4.01 -1.64 22.01
N LYS A 375 -4.19 -1.37 23.31
CA LYS A 375 -5.51 -1.18 23.94
C LYS A 375 -6.38 -0.11 23.26
N GLU A 376 -5.76 0.94 22.71
CA GLU A 376 -6.44 2.06 22.05
C GLU A 376 -7.35 1.59 20.91
N TRP A 377 -6.89 0.68 20.04
CA TRP A 377 -7.70 0.11 18.97
C TRP A 377 -8.33 -1.24 19.36
N LEU A 378 -7.65 -2.02 20.22
CA LEU A 378 -8.05 -3.37 20.56
C LEU A 378 -9.34 -3.41 21.39
N GLN A 379 -9.50 -2.51 22.37
CA GLN A 379 -10.71 -2.45 23.19
C GLN A 379 -11.95 -2.07 22.37
N PRO A 380 -11.94 -0.97 21.57
CA PRO A 380 -13.06 -0.65 20.69
C PRO A 380 -13.39 -1.76 19.70
N TYR A 381 -12.38 -2.40 19.09
CA TYR A 381 -12.60 -3.51 18.17
C TYR A 381 -13.31 -4.71 18.83
N ALA A 382 -12.84 -5.12 20.01
CA ALA A 382 -13.43 -6.25 20.73
C ALA A 382 -14.87 -5.97 21.17
N VAL A 383 -15.14 -4.75 21.66
CA VAL A 383 -16.50 -4.36 22.06
C VAL A 383 -17.41 -4.20 20.84
N PHE A 384 -16.93 -3.57 19.76
CA PHE A 384 -17.68 -3.46 18.51
C PHE A 384 -18.09 -4.85 17.99
N SER A 385 -17.15 -5.79 17.96
CA SER A 385 -17.40 -7.15 17.48
C SER A 385 -18.37 -7.92 18.38
N TYR A 386 -18.24 -7.77 19.70
CA TYR A 386 -19.20 -8.30 20.66
C TYR A 386 -20.61 -7.72 20.46
N LEU A 387 -20.75 -6.40 20.33
CA LEU A 387 -22.04 -5.73 20.14
C LEU A 387 -22.67 -6.05 18.77
N ARG A 388 -21.86 -6.15 17.71
CA ARG A 388 -22.30 -6.62 16.39
C ARG A 388 -22.98 -7.97 16.49
N ASP A 389 -22.35 -8.92 17.20
CA ASP A 389 -22.87 -10.28 17.33
C ASP A 389 -24.11 -10.31 18.24
N ALA A 390 -24.07 -9.58 19.36
CA ALA A 390 -25.18 -9.49 20.31
C ALA A 390 -26.44 -8.88 19.68
N TYR A 391 -26.28 -7.84 18.85
CA TYR A 391 -27.38 -7.16 18.17
C TYR A 391 -27.65 -7.67 16.74
N LYS A 392 -26.87 -8.65 16.27
CA LYS A 392 -26.98 -9.27 14.93
C LYS A 392 -26.95 -8.25 13.78
N THR A 393 -26.23 -7.15 13.96
CA THR A 393 -26.05 -6.15 12.91
C THR A 393 -24.75 -5.38 13.11
N PRO A 394 -23.96 -5.16 12.04
CA PRO A 394 -22.76 -4.31 12.11
C PRO A 394 -23.12 -2.82 12.08
N ASN A 395 -24.35 -2.47 11.71
CA ASN A 395 -24.77 -1.08 11.67
C ASN A 395 -25.00 -0.57 13.10
N PHE A 396 -23.95 -0.02 13.69
CA PHE A 396 -23.95 0.50 15.05
C PHE A 396 -25.01 1.57 15.31
N ARG A 397 -25.47 2.29 14.28
CA ARG A 397 -26.54 3.28 14.38
C ARG A 397 -27.91 2.64 14.71
N LYS A 398 -28.05 1.33 14.50
CA LYS A 398 -29.24 0.54 14.86
C LYS A 398 -29.12 -0.15 16.23
N TRP A 399 -28.00 0.01 16.94
CA TRP A 399 -27.83 -0.61 18.25
C TRP A 399 -28.68 0.10 19.31
N PRO A 400 -29.35 -0.65 20.21
CA PRO A 400 -30.15 -0.05 21.28
C PRO A 400 -29.30 0.65 22.35
N ARG A 401 -28.02 0.29 22.49
CA ARG A 401 -27.03 0.95 23.36
C ARG A 401 -25.70 1.07 22.61
N HIS A 402 -24.88 2.05 23.01
CA HIS A 402 -23.56 2.31 22.42
C HIS A 402 -23.60 2.60 20.90
N SER A 403 -24.72 3.10 20.38
CA SER A 403 -24.83 3.55 18.99
C SER A 403 -23.93 4.75 18.69
N VAL A 404 -23.55 5.51 19.73
CA VAL A 404 -22.50 6.51 19.72
C VAL A 404 -21.38 6.01 20.63
N TYR A 405 -20.14 6.05 20.15
CA TYR A 405 -18.97 5.63 20.91
C TYR A 405 -18.71 6.58 22.09
N GLN A 406 -18.40 6.00 23.25
CA GLN A 406 -18.02 6.70 24.48
C GLN A 406 -16.89 5.92 25.16
N ALA A 407 -15.68 6.48 25.18
CA ALA A 407 -14.46 5.76 25.58
C ALA A 407 -14.57 5.19 27.00
N GLU A 408 -15.11 5.95 27.96
CA GLU A 408 -15.22 5.53 29.36
C GLU A 408 -16.19 4.35 29.53
N ASP A 409 -17.25 4.29 28.74
CA ASP A 409 -18.21 3.19 28.81
C ASP A 409 -17.62 1.90 28.21
N ILE A 410 -16.85 2.01 27.13
CA ILE A 410 -16.13 0.88 26.54
C ILE A 410 -15.05 0.38 27.50
N GLU A 411 -14.32 1.28 28.16
CA GLU A 411 -13.32 0.90 29.17
C GLU A 411 -13.96 0.17 30.36
N LYS A 412 -15.12 0.64 30.84
CA LYS A 412 -15.90 -0.06 31.90
C LYS A 412 -16.31 -1.46 31.46
N MET A 413 -16.83 -1.63 30.23
CA MET A 413 -17.20 -2.95 29.70
C MET A 413 -16.02 -3.90 29.66
N CYS A 414 -14.83 -3.38 29.38
CA CYS A 414 -13.58 -4.13 29.32
C CYS A 414 -12.99 -4.50 30.70
N GLN A 415 -13.64 -4.19 31.82
CA GLN A 415 -13.15 -4.57 33.13
C GLN A 415 -13.43 -6.06 33.44
N PRO A 416 -12.47 -6.82 34.01
CA PRO A 416 -12.62 -8.26 34.25
C PRO A 416 -13.82 -8.71 35.10
N ARG A 417 -14.47 -7.79 35.83
CA ARG A 417 -15.61 -8.08 36.72
C ARG A 417 -16.96 -7.94 36.03
N THR A 418 -17.02 -7.47 34.79
CA THR A 418 -18.29 -7.33 34.05
C THR A 418 -18.74 -8.67 33.48
N ALA A 419 -20.05 -8.83 33.27
CA ALA A 419 -20.61 -10.03 32.63
C ALA A 419 -20.18 -10.15 31.15
N ASP A 420 -19.85 -9.03 30.50
CA ASP A 420 -19.50 -8.98 29.09
C ASP A 420 -18.03 -9.33 28.84
N TYR A 421 -17.17 -9.17 29.86
CA TYR A 421 -15.72 -9.35 29.73
C TYR A 421 -15.28 -10.71 29.16
N PRO A 422 -15.87 -11.87 29.52
CA PRO A 422 -15.49 -13.14 28.90
C PRO A 422 -15.69 -13.17 27.38
N HIS A 423 -16.71 -12.48 26.87
CA HIS A 423 -16.97 -12.38 25.43
C HIS A 423 -16.00 -11.41 24.75
N ILE A 424 -15.70 -10.29 25.40
CA ILE A 424 -14.76 -9.28 24.90
C ILE A 424 -13.32 -9.82 24.90
N SER A 425 -12.90 -10.46 25.98
CA SER A 425 -11.53 -10.96 26.15
C SER A 425 -11.17 -12.13 25.23
N LEU A 426 -12.17 -12.85 24.70
CA LEU A 426 -11.97 -13.81 23.61
C LEU A 426 -11.38 -13.14 22.36
N TYR A 427 -11.83 -11.93 22.02
CA TYR A 427 -11.28 -11.17 20.90
C TYR A 427 -9.82 -10.77 21.16
N TYR A 428 -9.46 -10.37 22.38
CA TYR A 428 -8.07 -10.07 22.74
C TYR A 428 -7.18 -11.29 22.57
N TYR A 429 -7.65 -12.44 23.02
CA TYR A 429 -6.96 -13.71 22.90
C TYR A 429 -6.70 -14.08 21.43
N ILE A 430 -7.72 -13.96 20.57
CA ILE A 430 -7.60 -14.24 19.14
C ILE A 430 -6.60 -13.29 18.47
N GLN A 431 -6.73 -11.97 18.71
CA GLN A 431 -5.84 -10.97 18.11
C GLN A 431 -4.38 -11.13 18.58
N TYR A 432 -4.15 -11.50 19.83
CA TYR A 432 -2.80 -11.80 20.33
C TYR A 432 -2.17 -12.98 19.59
N HIS A 433 -2.90 -14.07 19.38
CA HIS A 433 -2.39 -15.21 18.62
C HIS A 433 -2.14 -14.89 17.14
N LEU A 434 -3.02 -14.12 16.50
CA LEU A 434 -2.82 -13.64 15.13
C LEU A 434 -1.57 -12.77 15.01
N HIS A 435 -1.37 -11.84 15.96
CA HIS A 435 -0.18 -11.00 16.07
C HIS A 435 1.10 -11.85 16.13
N LEU A 436 1.15 -12.83 17.04
CA LEU A 436 2.32 -13.71 17.17
C LEU A 436 2.61 -14.50 15.88
N GLN A 437 1.57 -14.99 15.21
CA GLN A 437 1.73 -15.81 14.01
C GLN A 437 2.21 -15.01 12.81
N LEU A 438 1.60 -13.85 12.55
CA LEU A 438 2.01 -13.00 11.43
C LEU A 438 3.42 -12.42 11.67
N LEU A 439 3.70 -11.91 12.88
CA LEU A 439 5.03 -11.42 13.22
C LEU A 439 6.09 -12.51 13.03
N SER A 440 5.80 -13.73 13.47
CA SER A 440 6.72 -14.86 13.28
C SER A 440 6.91 -15.25 11.81
N ALA A 441 5.90 -15.07 10.95
CA ALA A 441 6.05 -15.27 9.51
C ALA A 441 6.90 -14.16 8.87
N THR A 442 6.72 -12.90 9.29
CA THR A 442 7.52 -11.75 8.84
C THR A 442 8.99 -11.89 9.22
N GLU A 443 9.28 -12.21 10.48
CA GLU A 443 10.65 -12.46 10.95
C GLU A 443 11.32 -13.60 10.18
N TYR A 444 10.57 -14.68 9.92
CA TYR A 444 11.06 -15.81 9.13
C TYR A 444 11.36 -15.40 7.68
N ALA A 445 10.51 -14.59 7.06
CA ALA A 445 10.74 -14.07 5.70
C ALA A 445 12.01 -13.20 5.64
N ARG A 446 12.17 -12.26 6.58
CA ARG A 446 13.37 -11.41 6.71
C ARG A 446 14.65 -12.23 6.87
N GLN A 447 14.65 -13.24 7.74
CA GLN A 447 15.80 -14.14 7.95
C GLN A 447 16.24 -14.87 6.68
N HIS A 448 15.31 -15.10 5.74
CA HIS A 448 15.55 -15.79 4.48
C HIS A 448 15.69 -14.85 3.27
N GLY A 449 15.78 -13.53 3.51
CA GLY A 449 15.92 -12.54 2.45
C GLY A 449 14.70 -12.42 1.55
N VAL A 450 13.50 -12.62 2.11
CA VAL A 450 12.21 -12.47 1.43
C VAL A 450 11.42 -11.34 2.10
N VAL A 451 10.93 -10.42 1.29
CA VAL A 451 10.09 -9.29 1.68
C VAL A 451 8.63 -9.74 1.74
N LEU A 452 7.94 -9.48 2.86
CA LEU A 452 6.47 -9.52 2.88
C LEU A 452 5.91 -8.17 2.50
N LYS A 453 5.18 -8.14 1.38
CA LYS A 453 4.52 -6.95 0.85
C LYS A 453 3.02 -7.00 1.13
N GLY A 454 2.55 -6.09 1.99
CA GLY A 454 1.13 -5.95 2.30
C GLY A 454 0.36 -5.14 1.24
N ASP A 455 -0.92 -4.95 1.50
CA ASP A 455 -1.83 -4.13 0.70
C ASP A 455 -2.71 -3.29 1.63
N ILE A 456 -2.82 -1.99 1.36
CA ILE A 456 -3.57 -1.02 2.16
C ILE A 456 -4.77 -0.55 1.33
N PRO A 457 -6.00 -1.01 1.64
CA PRO A 457 -7.22 -0.51 1.03
C PRO A 457 -7.37 1.01 1.18
N ILE A 458 -7.83 1.70 0.14
CA ILE A 458 -8.07 3.15 0.25
C ILE A 458 -9.19 3.47 1.24
N GLY A 459 -10.19 2.61 1.41
CA GLY A 459 -11.38 2.87 2.22
C GLY A 459 -11.53 2.01 3.47
N ILE A 460 -12.62 2.25 4.19
CA ILE A 460 -13.12 1.44 5.31
C ILE A 460 -14.59 1.08 5.07
N SER A 461 -15.12 0.07 5.76
CA SER A 461 -16.57 -0.14 5.79
C SER A 461 -17.27 1.05 6.47
N ARG A 462 -18.44 1.45 5.95
CA ARG A 462 -19.32 2.45 6.62
C ARG A 462 -19.77 2.01 8.02
N ASN A 463 -19.72 0.70 8.26
CA ASN A 463 -20.07 0.05 9.51
C ASN A 463 -18.81 -0.60 10.11
N SER A 464 -17.73 0.19 10.24
CA SER A 464 -16.47 -0.23 10.87
C SER A 464 -16.32 0.36 12.28
N VAL A 465 -15.32 -0.14 13.00
CA VAL A 465 -14.85 0.40 14.29
C VAL A 465 -14.45 1.86 14.11
N GLU A 466 -13.68 2.19 13.08
CA GLU A 466 -13.17 3.56 12.86
C GLU A 466 -14.30 4.55 12.54
N ALA A 467 -15.32 4.13 11.77
CA ALA A 467 -16.52 4.93 11.54
C ALA A 467 -17.38 5.11 12.80
N TRP A 468 -17.23 4.23 13.79
CA TRP A 468 -17.92 4.32 15.09
C TRP A 468 -17.15 5.17 16.10
N THR A 469 -15.83 5.01 16.19
CA THR A 469 -14.96 5.70 17.17
C THR A 469 -14.57 7.11 16.73
N GLU A 470 -14.32 7.31 15.44
CA GLU A 470 -13.78 8.55 14.89
C GLU A 470 -14.57 9.03 13.64
N PRO A 471 -15.91 9.16 13.71
CA PRO A 471 -16.75 9.46 12.54
C PRO A 471 -16.42 10.81 11.87
N HIS A 472 -15.81 11.74 12.60
CA HIS A 472 -15.46 13.09 12.12
C HIS A 472 -14.40 13.10 11.01
N TYR A 473 -13.67 12.00 10.82
CA TYR A 473 -12.73 11.83 9.71
C TYR A 473 -13.38 11.41 8.39
N PHE A 474 -14.69 11.14 8.38
CA PHE A 474 -15.37 10.53 7.23
C PHE A 474 -16.63 11.29 6.84
N ASN A 475 -16.87 11.42 5.54
CA ASN A 475 -18.15 11.85 4.99
C ASN A 475 -19.04 10.62 4.80
N LEU A 476 -19.86 10.34 5.81
CA LEU A 476 -20.71 9.13 5.86
C LEU A 476 -21.93 9.20 4.92
N ASP A 477 -22.19 10.36 4.33
CA ASP A 477 -23.25 10.66 3.36
C ASP A 477 -22.76 10.59 1.89
N GLY A 478 -21.50 10.19 1.67
CA GLY A 478 -20.91 9.94 0.37
C GLY A 478 -20.55 8.46 0.16
N GLN A 479 -20.26 8.10 -1.08
CA GLN A 479 -19.82 6.76 -1.47
C GLN A 479 -18.60 6.85 -2.39
N ALA A 480 -17.45 6.34 -1.96
CA ALA A 480 -16.28 6.24 -2.81
C ALA A 480 -16.50 5.22 -3.93
N GLY A 481 -15.93 5.51 -5.09
CA GLY A 481 -16.00 4.65 -6.26
C GLY A 481 -14.95 5.01 -7.30
N ALA A 482 -15.22 4.60 -8.53
CA ALA A 482 -14.49 5.00 -9.72
C ALA A 482 -15.45 5.49 -10.80
N PRO A 483 -15.03 6.49 -11.62
CA PRO A 483 -15.75 6.84 -12.83
C PRO A 483 -15.75 5.68 -13.82
N PRO A 484 -16.53 5.75 -14.92
CA PRO A 484 -16.46 4.80 -16.01
C PRO A 484 -15.04 4.61 -16.56
N ASP A 485 -14.67 3.37 -16.84
CA ASP A 485 -13.41 2.96 -17.45
C ASP A 485 -13.65 1.78 -18.43
N ASP A 486 -12.57 1.20 -18.98
CA ASP A 486 -12.64 0.09 -19.94
C ASP A 486 -13.20 -1.22 -19.32
N PHE A 487 -13.28 -1.33 -18.00
CA PHE A 487 -13.77 -2.51 -17.27
C PHE A 487 -15.20 -2.33 -16.75
N SER A 488 -15.62 -1.09 -16.50
CA SER A 488 -16.99 -0.76 -16.08
C SER A 488 -17.50 0.52 -16.76
N ILE A 489 -18.37 0.34 -17.75
CA ILE A 489 -19.03 1.45 -18.48
C ILE A 489 -19.92 2.32 -17.59
N ASN A 490 -20.39 1.79 -16.46
CA ASN A 490 -21.26 2.49 -15.50
C ASN A 490 -20.47 3.06 -14.31
N GLY A 491 -19.14 2.95 -14.33
CA GLY A 491 -18.29 3.20 -13.17
C GLY A 491 -18.44 2.12 -12.09
N GLN A 492 -17.75 2.28 -10.97
CA GLN A 492 -17.78 1.33 -9.87
C GLN A 492 -18.21 2.06 -8.59
N ASN A 493 -19.14 1.49 -7.84
CA ASN A 493 -19.53 2.00 -6.54
C ASN A 493 -19.05 1.04 -5.46
N TRP A 494 -17.99 1.42 -4.75
CA TRP A 494 -17.40 0.60 -3.69
C TRP A 494 -18.16 0.72 -2.38
N GLY A 495 -18.98 1.78 -2.21
CA GLY A 495 -19.84 1.97 -1.05
C GLY A 495 -19.14 2.44 0.23
N PHE A 496 -17.81 2.67 0.18
CA PHE A 496 -17.04 3.21 1.31
C PHE A 496 -17.38 4.69 1.54
N PRO A 497 -17.32 5.22 2.77
CA PRO A 497 -17.36 6.66 2.98
C PRO A 497 -16.10 7.33 2.40
N THR A 498 -16.21 8.60 2.00
CA THR A 498 -15.05 9.42 1.61
C THR A 498 -14.40 10.05 2.86
N TYR A 499 -13.18 10.55 2.72
CA TYR A 499 -12.45 11.18 3.83
C TYR A 499 -12.77 12.66 3.96
N ASN A 500 -12.87 13.12 5.21
CA ASN A 500 -12.83 14.54 5.53
C ASN A 500 -11.37 15.00 5.66
N TRP A 501 -10.73 15.25 4.52
CA TRP A 501 -9.32 15.64 4.46
C TRP A 501 -9.03 16.96 5.20
N ASP A 502 -9.98 17.90 5.24
CA ASP A 502 -9.82 19.18 5.96
C ASP A 502 -9.71 18.98 7.47
N VAL A 503 -10.42 17.99 8.02
CA VAL A 503 -10.31 17.61 9.44
C VAL A 503 -9.01 16.87 9.70
N MET A 504 -8.60 15.96 8.83
CA MET A 504 -7.33 15.24 8.96
C MET A 504 -6.11 16.17 8.84
N GLU A 505 -6.14 17.18 7.97
CA GLU A 505 -5.03 18.14 7.80
C GLU A 505 -4.75 18.90 9.11
N LYS A 506 -5.78 19.19 9.92
CA LYS A 506 -5.66 19.95 11.18
C LYS A 506 -4.86 19.23 12.27
N ASP A 507 -4.78 17.91 12.23
CA ASP A 507 -4.01 17.11 13.21
C ASP A 507 -2.78 16.42 12.61
N GLY A 508 -2.38 16.84 11.39
CA GLY A 508 -1.22 16.30 10.70
C GLY A 508 -1.45 14.90 10.13
N TYR A 509 -2.69 14.57 9.74
CA TYR A 509 -3.09 13.27 9.20
C TYR A 509 -2.82 12.10 10.16
N ARG A 510 -3.02 12.33 11.46
CA ARG A 510 -2.68 11.37 12.53
C ARG A 510 -3.30 10.00 12.31
N TRP A 511 -4.55 9.95 11.82
CA TRP A 511 -5.26 8.70 11.53
C TRP A 511 -4.51 7.83 10.50
N TRP A 512 -4.08 8.42 9.38
CA TRP A 512 -3.33 7.71 8.35
C TRP A 512 -1.91 7.33 8.80
N MET A 513 -1.23 8.20 9.54
CA MET A 513 0.09 7.89 10.10
C MET A 513 0.03 6.69 11.03
N LYS A 514 -0.95 6.63 11.95
CA LYS A 514 -1.16 5.46 12.83
C LYS A 514 -1.40 4.18 12.05
N ARG A 515 -2.22 4.25 10.98
CA ARG A 515 -2.49 3.12 10.09
C ARG A 515 -1.21 2.57 9.44
N PHE A 516 -0.34 3.45 8.93
CA PHE A 516 0.92 3.04 8.30
C PHE A 516 1.89 2.45 9.33
N GLN A 517 2.00 3.09 10.49
CA GLN A 517 2.85 2.62 11.60
C GLN A 517 2.43 1.23 12.06
N LYS A 518 1.13 0.95 12.18
CA LYS A 518 0.64 -0.39 12.51
C LYS A 518 1.07 -1.42 11.47
N MET A 519 0.91 -1.11 10.19
CA MET A 519 1.29 -2.01 9.09
C MET A 519 2.80 -2.32 9.09
N ALA A 520 3.64 -1.35 9.47
CA ALA A 520 5.10 -1.52 9.52
C ALA A 520 5.58 -2.54 10.56
N GLU A 521 4.74 -2.93 11.52
CA GLU A 521 5.04 -4.04 12.45
C GLU A 521 5.13 -5.38 11.70
N TYR A 522 4.38 -5.56 10.61
CA TYR A 522 4.19 -6.86 9.95
C TYR A 522 4.72 -6.91 8.51
N PHE A 523 4.92 -5.76 7.87
CA PHE A 523 5.29 -5.69 6.45
C PHE A 523 6.53 -4.83 6.22
N ASP A 524 7.24 -5.15 5.14
CA ASP A 524 8.45 -4.45 4.71
C ASP A 524 8.20 -3.53 3.51
N ALA A 525 7.11 -3.81 2.79
CA ALA A 525 6.62 -3.07 1.64
C ALA A 525 5.10 -3.07 1.67
N TYR A 526 4.47 -2.11 0.99
CA TYR A 526 3.03 -2.09 0.83
C TYR A 526 2.61 -1.58 -0.54
N ARG A 527 1.46 -2.07 -1.01
CA ARG A 527 0.66 -1.42 -2.04
C ARG A 527 -0.26 -0.40 -1.37
N ILE A 528 -0.26 0.84 -1.85
CA ILE A 528 -1.37 1.77 -1.63
C ILE A 528 -2.38 1.48 -2.73
N ASP A 529 -3.49 0.84 -2.35
CA ASP A 529 -4.64 0.66 -3.24
C ASP A 529 -5.18 2.04 -3.62
N HIS A 530 -5.44 2.24 -4.91
CA HIS A 530 -5.98 3.46 -5.47
C HIS A 530 -5.29 4.73 -4.94
N ILE A 531 -3.98 4.88 -5.20
CA ILE A 531 -3.19 6.03 -4.72
C ILE A 531 -3.76 7.38 -5.18
N LEU A 532 -4.55 7.34 -6.26
CA LEU A 532 -5.32 8.49 -6.76
C LEU A 532 -6.20 9.12 -5.67
N GLY A 533 -6.70 8.35 -4.70
CA GLY A 533 -7.50 8.83 -3.57
C GLY A 533 -6.86 9.93 -2.71
N PHE A 534 -5.52 10.07 -2.75
CA PHE A 534 -4.79 11.16 -2.08
C PHE A 534 -4.72 12.45 -2.91
N PHE A 535 -4.99 12.35 -4.21
CA PHE A 535 -5.15 13.47 -5.13
C PHE A 535 -6.62 13.90 -5.18
N ARG A 536 -7.50 12.92 -5.40
CA ARG A 536 -8.95 13.02 -5.55
C ARG A 536 -9.60 11.65 -5.40
N ILE A 537 -10.83 11.60 -4.90
CA ILE A 537 -11.66 10.39 -4.92
C ILE A 537 -12.91 10.66 -5.76
N TRP A 538 -13.45 9.65 -6.43
CA TRP A 538 -14.78 9.76 -7.06
C TRP A 538 -15.85 9.51 -5.99
N GLU A 539 -16.61 10.55 -5.66
CA GLU A 539 -17.68 10.51 -4.67
C GLU A 539 -19.04 10.41 -5.38
N ILE A 540 -19.77 9.35 -5.09
CA ILE A 540 -21.09 9.02 -5.61
C ILE A 540 -22.13 9.35 -4.52
N PRO A 541 -23.24 10.03 -4.85
CA PRO A 541 -24.27 10.36 -3.86
C PRO A 541 -24.99 9.11 -3.36
N MET A 542 -25.50 9.16 -2.13
CA MET A 542 -26.17 8.01 -1.48
C MET A 542 -27.38 7.48 -2.23
N HIS A 543 -28.08 8.33 -2.98
CA HIS A 543 -29.25 7.96 -3.76
C HIS A 543 -28.91 7.23 -5.08
N ALA A 544 -27.63 7.13 -5.45
CA ALA A 544 -27.16 6.44 -6.64
C ALA A 544 -26.65 5.02 -6.35
N VAL A 545 -26.80 4.15 -7.34
CA VAL A 545 -26.30 2.76 -7.39
C VAL A 545 -25.04 2.70 -8.24
N HIS A 546 -25.08 3.26 -9.44
CA HIS A 546 -23.95 3.35 -10.38
C HIS A 546 -23.05 4.56 -10.13
N GLY A 547 -21.88 4.58 -10.77
CA GLY A 547 -20.89 5.65 -10.64
C GLY A 547 -21.17 6.91 -11.47
N LEU A 548 -22.12 6.88 -12.41
CA LEU A 548 -22.33 7.96 -13.39
C LEU A 548 -22.73 9.32 -12.79
N LEU A 549 -23.37 9.33 -11.62
CA LEU A 549 -23.83 10.55 -10.93
C LEU A 549 -22.81 11.06 -9.89
N GLY A 550 -21.58 10.56 -9.91
CA GLY A 550 -20.53 11.02 -9.00
C GLY A 550 -19.85 12.30 -9.45
N GLN A 551 -18.99 12.81 -8.57
CA GLN A 551 -18.08 13.94 -8.79
C GLN A 551 -16.70 13.62 -8.21
N PHE A 552 -15.65 14.30 -8.67
CA PHE A 552 -14.35 14.23 -7.99
C PHE A 552 -14.36 15.09 -6.72
N ASP A 553 -13.84 14.55 -5.62
CA ASP A 553 -13.60 15.28 -4.37
C ASP A 553 -12.13 15.16 -3.93
N PRO A 554 -11.39 16.27 -3.76
CA PRO A 554 -11.79 17.64 -4.09
C PRO A 554 -11.78 17.88 -5.61
N SER A 555 -12.54 18.88 -6.06
CA SER A 555 -12.53 19.36 -7.44
C SER A 555 -12.68 20.88 -7.50
N LEU A 556 -12.52 21.45 -8.70
CA LEU A 556 -12.82 22.83 -9.03
C LEU A 556 -14.13 22.84 -9.83
N PRO A 557 -15.31 22.96 -9.19
CA PRO A 557 -16.58 22.98 -9.91
C PRO A 557 -16.72 24.24 -10.79
N MET A 558 -17.67 24.23 -11.73
CA MET A 558 -17.88 25.31 -12.71
C MET A 558 -19.14 26.11 -12.38
N SER A 559 -19.07 27.44 -12.46
CA SER A 559 -20.27 28.28 -12.35
C SER A 559 -21.08 28.27 -13.65
N ARG A 560 -22.32 28.74 -13.59
CA ARG A 560 -23.19 28.93 -14.77
C ARG A 560 -22.51 29.78 -15.84
N GLU A 561 -21.95 30.93 -15.44
CA GLU A 561 -21.30 31.89 -16.34
C GLU A 561 -20.06 31.28 -17.02
N GLU A 562 -19.31 30.46 -16.27
CA GLU A 562 -18.16 29.75 -16.80
C GLU A 562 -18.60 28.75 -17.88
N ILE A 563 -19.63 27.95 -17.62
CA ILE A 563 -20.17 26.99 -18.60
C ILE A 563 -20.64 27.72 -19.87
N GLU A 564 -21.36 28.82 -19.70
CA GLU A 564 -21.86 29.65 -20.81
C GLU A 564 -20.72 30.23 -21.66
N SER A 565 -19.57 30.53 -21.06
CA SER A 565 -18.38 31.03 -21.78
C SER A 565 -17.80 30.03 -22.78
N TYR A 566 -18.09 28.72 -22.66
CA TYR A 566 -17.71 27.70 -23.64
C TYR A 566 -18.62 27.65 -24.86
N GLY A 567 -19.70 28.44 -24.86
CA GLY A 567 -20.72 28.47 -25.91
C GLY A 567 -21.91 27.54 -25.66
N LEU A 568 -22.11 27.08 -24.43
CA LEU A 568 -23.26 26.24 -24.04
C LEU A 568 -24.18 27.03 -23.10
N THR A 569 -25.33 27.47 -23.60
CA THR A 569 -26.32 28.18 -22.75
C THR A 569 -26.83 27.25 -21.66
N PHE A 570 -26.61 27.60 -20.39
CA PHE A 570 -26.98 26.71 -19.29
C PHE A 570 -28.49 26.73 -19.05
N ARG A 571 -29.04 25.53 -18.87
CA ARG A 571 -30.46 25.24 -18.72
C ARG A 571 -30.65 24.37 -17.48
N ASP A 572 -31.57 24.71 -16.59
CA ASP A 572 -31.76 23.96 -15.34
C ASP A 572 -32.25 22.52 -15.63
N GLU A 573 -32.87 22.30 -16.78
CA GLU A 573 -33.25 21.00 -17.32
C GLU A 573 -32.06 20.06 -17.52
N TYR A 574 -30.83 20.58 -17.65
CA TYR A 574 -29.62 19.77 -17.76
C TYR A 574 -29.25 19.01 -16.49
N LEU A 575 -29.82 19.40 -15.35
CA LEU A 575 -29.69 18.73 -14.06
C LEU A 575 -30.76 17.65 -13.85
N LEU A 576 -31.78 17.62 -14.73
CA LEU A 576 -32.91 16.70 -14.64
C LEU A 576 -32.74 15.55 -15.65
N PRO A 577 -33.20 14.33 -15.31
CA PRO A 577 -33.20 13.21 -16.25
C PRO A 577 -33.94 13.57 -17.55
N PHE A 578 -33.25 13.52 -18.68
CA PHE A 578 -33.89 13.68 -19.98
C PHE A 578 -34.58 12.36 -20.35
N ILE A 579 -35.92 12.31 -20.29
CA ILE A 579 -36.70 11.11 -20.63
C ILE A 579 -37.68 11.48 -21.74
N HIS A 580 -37.52 10.87 -22.92
CA HIS A 580 -38.32 11.20 -24.10
C HIS A 580 -38.81 9.94 -24.83
N GLU A 581 -40.04 10.02 -25.36
CA GLU A 581 -40.73 8.91 -26.06
C GLU A 581 -39.84 8.22 -27.11
N SER A 582 -39.03 9.00 -27.84
CA SER A 582 -38.27 8.54 -29.01
C SER A 582 -37.25 7.43 -28.74
N PHE A 583 -36.82 7.22 -27.49
CA PHE A 583 -35.82 6.19 -27.16
C PHE A 583 -36.28 5.18 -26.11
N LEU A 584 -37.48 5.32 -25.53
CA LEU A 584 -37.97 4.35 -24.53
C LEU A 584 -38.07 2.94 -25.13
N GLY A 585 -38.51 2.83 -26.39
CA GLY A 585 -38.56 1.55 -27.12
C GLY A 585 -37.19 0.91 -27.30
N GLN A 586 -36.12 1.71 -27.46
CA GLN A 586 -34.75 1.20 -27.57
C GLN A 586 -34.25 0.64 -26.23
N LEU A 587 -34.65 1.26 -25.11
CA LEU A 587 -34.15 0.89 -23.78
C LEU A 587 -34.92 -0.30 -23.17
N PHE A 588 -36.24 -0.35 -23.36
CA PHE A 588 -37.11 -1.33 -22.67
C PHE A 588 -37.75 -2.36 -23.60
N GLY A 589 -37.66 -2.21 -24.92
CA GLY A 589 -38.22 -3.14 -25.89
C GLY A 589 -39.68 -3.50 -25.58
N PRO A 590 -40.03 -4.78 -25.35
CA PRO A 590 -41.39 -5.21 -25.06
C PRO A 590 -41.97 -4.62 -23.75
N HIS A 591 -41.11 -4.21 -22.81
CA HIS A 591 -41.50 -3.70 -21.50
C HIS A 591 -41.87 -2.20 -21.51
N THR A 592 -41.74 -1.54 -22.66
CA THR A 592 -41.93 -0.08 -22.78
C THR A 592 -43.28 0.40 -22.26
N HIS A 593 -44.37 -0.30 -22.59
CA HIS A 593 -45.71 0.11 -22.14
C HIS A 593 -45.87 0.02 -20.62
N LEU A 594 -45.40 -1.08 -20.02
CA LEU A 594 -45.38 -1.29 -18.59
C LEU A 594 -44.56 -0.20 -17.90
N VAL A 595 -43.37 0.10 -18.43
CA VAL A 595 -42.50 1.12 -17.82
C VAL A 595 -43.13 2.50 -17.83
N LYS A 596 -43.76 2.88 -18.95
CA LYS A 596 -44.51 4.14 -19.05
C LYS A 596 -45.67 4.20 -18.08
N GLN A 597 -46.37 3.09 -17.87
CA GLN A 597 -47.52 3.03 -16.97
C GLN A 597 -47.10 3.06 -15.51
N ASP A 598 -46.06 2.33 -15.12
CA ASP A 598 -45.76 2.03 -13.72
C ASP A 598 -44.72 2.97 -13.11
N PHE A 599 -43.77 3.48 -13.90
CA PHE A 599 -42.62 4.24 -13.40
C PHE A 599 -42.51 5.67 -13.92
N LEU A 600 -43.22 6.04 -15.01
CA LEU A 600 -43.10 7.35 -15.64
C LEU A 600 -44.41 8.14 -15.63
N GLU A 601 -44.32 9.47 -15.61
CA GLU A 601 -45.45 10.37 -15.83
C GLU A 601 -45.12 11.38 -16.93
N SER A 602 -46.09 11.64 -17.81
CA SER A 602 -45.94 12.60 -18.92
C SER A 602 -45.90 14.02 -18.36
N VAL A 603 -44.90 14.79 -18.76
CA VAL A 603 -44.74 16.20 -18.35
C VAL A 603 -45.73 17.07 -19.13
N ASP A 604 -45.81 16.86 -20.45
CA ASP A 604 -46.68 17.56 -21.37
C ASP A 604 -46.87 16.76 -22.68
N ASN A 605 -47.48 17.39 -23.69
CA ASN A 605 -47.70 16.81 -25.01
C ASN A 605 -46.45 16.76 -25.90
N SER A 606 -45.27 17.16 -25.42
CA SER A 606 -44.01 17.12 -26.20
C SER A 606 -43.41 15.72 -26.30
N GLY A 607 -43.90 14.76 -25.53
CA GLY A 607 -43.32 13.42 -25.42
C GLY A 607 -42.25 13.29 -24.33
N LEU A 608 -42.12 14.32 -23.47
CA LEU A 608 -41.27 14.29 -22.29
C LEU A 608 -41.95 13.59 -21.11
N TYR A 609 -41.15 12.85 -20.35
CA TYR A 609 -41.55 12.15 -19.13
C TYR A 609 -40.67 12.57 -17.96
N ARG A 610 -41.18 12.36 -16.75
CA ARG A 610 -40.39 12.35 -15.51
C ARG A 610 -40.64 11.05 -14.75
N MET A 611 -39.72 10.70 -13.87
CA MET A 611 -39.89 9.56 -12.96
C MET A 611 -41.08 9.84 -12.03
N LYS A 612 -41.90 8.83 -11.75
CA LYS A 612 -42.97 8.93 -10.75
C LYS A 612 -42.40 9.01 -9.33
N PRO A 613 -43.18 9.56 -8.38
CA PRO A 613 -42.85 9.51 -6.95
C PRO A 613 -42.59 8.10 -6.43
N GLY A 614 -41.49 7.93 -5.70
CA GLY A 614 -40.96 6.65 -5.21
C GLY A 614 -40.05 5.92 -6.20
N PHE A 615 -39.62 6.56 -7.29
CA PHE A 615 -38.71 6.01 -8.31
C PHE A 615 -37.74 7.06 -8.87
N GLU A 616 -37.64 8.24 -8.25
CA GLU A 616 -36.79 9.33 -8.70
C GLU A 616 -35.29 8.99 -8.61
N THR A 617 -34.93 8.08 -7.70
CA THR A 617 -33.55 7.70 -7.43
C THR A 617 -33.27 6.24 -7.74
N GLN A 618 -32.01 5.93 -8.05
CA GLN A 618 -31.61 4.55 -8.32
C GLN A 618 -31.79 3.67 -7.07
N ARG A 619 -31.67 4.21 -5.84
CA ARG A 619 -31.91 3.42 -4.63
C ARG A 619 -33.37 3.07 -4.40
N GLU A 620 -34.31 3.95 -4.75
CA GLU A 620 -35.74 3.61 -4.68
C GLU A 620 -36.10 2.52 -5.67
N VAL A 621 -35.58 2.60 -6.89
CA VAL A 621 -35.70 1.54 -7.90
C VAL A 621 -35.07 0.23 -7.40
N GLU A 622 -33.85 0.26 -6.85
CA GLU A 622 -33.20 -0.92 -6.28
C GLU A 622 -34.06 -1.58 -5.19
N GLN A 623 -34.63 -0.79 -4.29
CA GLN A 623 -35.47 -1.25 -3.20
C GLN A 623 -36.76 -1.90 -3.72
N PHE A 624 -37.39 -1.35 -4.76
CA PHE A 624 -38.60 -1.94 -5.37
C PHE A 624 -38.32 -3.31 -5.99
N PHE A 625 -37.16 -3.46 -6.63
CA PHE A 625 -36.73 -4.72 -7.26
C PHE A 625 -36.00 -5.66 -6.30
N ALA A 626 -35.91 -5.36 -5.01
CA ALA A 626 -35.21 -6.19 -4.04
C ALA A 626 -35.79 -7.63 -4.03
N GLY A 627 -34.93 -8.61 -4.29
CA GLY A 627 -35.29 -10.03 -4.37
C GLY A 627 -35.86 -10.49 -5.72
N ARG A 628 -36.03 -9.58 -6.70
CA ARG A 628 -36.45 -9.90 -8.07
C ARG A 628 -35.23 -9.92 -8.99
N ASN A 629 -34.77 -11.13 -9.30
CA ASN A 629 -33.52 -11.35 -10.07
C ASN A 629 -33.75 -12.08 -11.40
N ASP A 630 -35.01 -12.19 -11.86
CA ASP A 630 -35.33 -12.66 -13.20
C ASP A 630 -34.85 -11.66 -14.27
N GLU A 631 -34.61 -12.16 -15.49
CA GLU A 631 -34.02 -11.38 -16.58
C GLU A 631 -34.83 -10.11 -16.91
N ASP A 632 -36.17 -10.20 -16.90
CA ASP A 632 -37.06 -9.06 -17.18
C ASP A 632 -36.96 -7.98 -16.09
N SER A 633 -37.01 -8.39 -14.81
CA SER A 633 -36.83 -7.47 -13.69
C SER A 633 -35.47 -6.78 -13.71
N VAL A 634 -34.40 -7.53 -14.04
CA VAL A 634 -33.05 -6.96 -14.18
C VAL A 634 -33.02 -5.97 -15.35
N TRP A 635 -33.56 -6.32 -16.53
CA TRP A 635 -33.61 -5.42 -17.69
C TRP A 635 -34.33 -4.12 -17.34
N ILE A 636 -35.54 -4.20 -16.79
CA ILE A 636 -36.31 -3.00 -16.42
C ILE A 636 -35.54 -2.16 -15.40
N ARG A 637 -34.97 -2.77 -14.36
CA ARG A 637 -34.18 -2.07 -13.34
C ARG A 637 -32.98 -1.32 -13.93
N GLU A 638 -32.17 -1.97 -14.75
CA GLU A 638 -31.00 -1.35 -15.39
C GLU A 638 -31.40 -0.25 -16.38
N GLY A 639 -32.53 -0.42 -17.09
CA GLY A 639 -33.11 0.61 -17.93
C GLY A 639 -33.56 1.84 -17.13
N LEU A 640 -34.24 1.64 -15.99
CA LEU A 640 -34.65 2.74 -15.10
C LEU A 640 -33.42 3.46 -14.50
N TYR A 641 -32.37 2.73 -14.13
CA TYR A 641 -31.10 3.36 -13.71
C TYR A 641 -30.50 4.25 -14.80
N SER A 642 -30.55 3.80 -16.04
CA SER A 642 -30.05 4.53 -17.21
C SER A 642 -30.87 5.80 -17.47
N LEU A 643 -32.20 5.75 -17.27
CA LEU A 643 -33.04 6.96 -17.34
C LEU A 643 -32.63 7.98 -16.28
N ILE A 644 -32.51 7.55 -15.02
CA ILE A 644 -32.18 8.44 -13.89
C ILE A 644 -30.81 9.11 -14.08
N SER A 645 -29.83 8.40 -14.65
CA SER A 645 -28.50 8.97 -14.91
C SER A 645 -28.39 9.79 -16.19
N ASN A 646 -29.46 9.90 -16.99
CA ASN A 646 -29.44 10.61 -18.27
C ASN A 646 -29.55 12.14 -18.09
N VAL A 647 -28.59 12.70 -17.34
CA VAL A 647 -28.40 14.13 -17.09
C VAL A 647 -27.12 14.62 -17.79
N LEU A 648 -27.04 15.93 -18.07
CA LEU A 648 -25.87 16.54 -18.70
C LEU A 648 -24.88 17.10 -17.66
N PHE A 649 -25.39 17.63 -16.54
CA PHE A 649 -24.60 18.13 -15.42
C PHE A 649 -25.07 17.54 -14.09
N VAL A 650 -24.17 17.48 -13.12
CA VAL A 650 -24.43 17.17 -11.71
C VAL A 650 -24.16 18.44 -10.89
N ALA A 651 -25.03 18.77 -9.95
CA ALA A 651 -24.82 19.90 -9.04
C ALA A 651 -23.74 19.59 -8.00
N ASP A 652 -22.87 20.55 -7.70
CA ASP A 652 -21.83 20.38 -6.68
C ASP A 652 -22.45 20.29 -5.28
N LYS A 653 -21.97 19.34 -4.48
CA LYS A 653 -22.47 19.08 -3.12
C LYS A 653 -22.10 20.18 -2.10
N LYS A 654 -21.00 20.91 -2.32
CA LYS A 654 -20.38 21.86 -1.36
C LYS A 654 -20.65 23.32 -1.74
N GLU A 655 -20.66 23.64 -3.02
CA GLU A 655 -20.76 25.00 -3.57
C GLU A 655 -22.05 25.18 -4.37
N GLU A 656 -23.03 25.86 -3.76
CA GLU A 656 -24.30 26.18 -4.40
C GLU A 656 -24.10 27.00 -5.69
N GLY A 657 -24.86 26.66 -6.74
CA GLY A 657 -24.78 27.33 -8.04
C GLY A 657 -23.59 26.91 -8.91
N LYS A 658 -22.84 25.88 -8.50
CA LYS A 658 -21.78 25.27 -9.31
C LYS A 658 -22.10 23.83 -9.70
N TYR A 659 -21.46 23.39 -10.78
CA TYR A 659 -21.82 22.15 -11.47
C TYR A 659 -20.58 21.41 -11.99
N HIS A 660 -20.77 20.11 -12.21
CA HIS A 660 -19.82 19.21 -12.86
C HIS A 660 -20.45 18.67 -14.15
N PRO A 661 -19.75 18.67 -15.29
CA PRO A 661 -20.22 17.91 -16.45
C PRO A 661 -20.36 16.44 -16.05
N ARG A 662 -21.40 15.75 -16.51
CA ARG A 662 -21.58 14.33 -16.19
C ARG A 662 -20.63 13.47 -17.03
N ILE A 663 -19.90 12.55 -16.38
CA ILE A 663 -18.89 11.72 -17.03
C ILE A 663 -19.49 10.75 -18.07
N GLY A 664 -18.86 10.65 -19.25
CA GLY A 664 -19.27 9.71 -20.29
C GLY A 664 -20.60 10.02 -21.01
N VAL A 665 -21.15 11.23 -20.85
CA VAL A 665 -22.46 11.63 -21.42
C VAL A 665 -22.54 11.55 -22.94
N GLN A 666 -21.40 11.58 -23.64
CA GLN A 666 -21.33 11.50 -25.10
C GLN A 666 -21.99 10.22 -25.67
N ARG A 667 -22.16 9.17 -24.85
CA ARG A 667 -22.79 7.91 -25.24
C ARG A 667 -24.33 7.92 -25.08
N ASP A 668 -24.87 8.89 -24.34
CA ASP A 668 -26.24 8.87 -23.84
C ASP A 668 -27.21 9.77 -24.61
N PHE A 669 -28.51 9.56 -24.38
CA PHE A 669 -29.58 10.20 -25.15
C PHE A 669 -29.66 11.72 -24.94
N VAL A 670 -29.34 12.22 -23.74
CA VAL A 670 -29.33 13.67 -23.47
C VAL A 670 -28.33 14.40 -24.36
N PHE A 671 -27.14 13.82 -24.61
CA PHE A 671 -26.15 14.42 -25.51
C PHE A 671 -26.61 14.41 -26.97
N ARG A 672 -27.36 13.38 -27.38
CA ARG A 672 -27.93 13.31 -28.74
C ARG A 672 -28.99 14.38 -29.00
N SER A 673 -29.62 14.90 -27.95
CA SER A 673 -30.63 15.97 -28.04
C SER A 673 -30.01 17.36 -28.29
N LEU A 674 -28.72 17.52 -28.02
CA LEU A 674 -27.99 18.77 -28.27
C LEU A 674 -27.81 19.01 -29.77
N ASN A 675 -27.78 20.27 -30.18
CA ASN A 675 -27.37 20.61 -31.55
C ASN A 675 -25.84 20.50 -31.72
N GLU A 676 -25.32 20.58 -32.94
CA GLU A 676 -23.89 20.40 -33.20
C GLU A 676 -22.99 21.46 -32.54
N GLU A 677 -23.46 22.71 -32.43
CA GLU A 677 -22.72 23.78 -31.74
C GLU A 677 -22.61 23.49 -30.24
N GLU A 678 -23.70 23.04 -29.63
CA GLU A 678 -23.78 22.65 -28.23
C GLU A 678 -22.94 21.40 -27.92
N LYS A 679 -22.98 20.39 -28.78
CA LYS A 679 -22.11 19.20 -28.66
C LYS A 679 -20.63 19.58 -28.69
N ASN A 680 -20.25 20.46 -29.62
CA ASN A 680 -18.88 20.95 -29.72
C ASN A 680 -18.48 21.80 -28.51
N ALA A 681 -19.37 22.65 -28.00
CA ALA A 681 -19.15 23.40 -26.77
C ALA A 681 -18.98 22.50 -25.55
N PHE A 682 -19.87 21.52 -25.39
CA PHE A 682 -19.81 20.54 -24.31
C PHE A 682 -18.52 19.71 -24.37
N ASN A 683 -18.09 19.23 -25.54
CA ASN A 683 -16.86 18.44 -25.66
C ASN A 683 -15.61 19.26 -25.29
N ARG A 684 -15.51 20.53 -25.72
CA ARG A 684 -14.40 21.41 -25.29
C ARG A 684 -14.38 21.61 -23.77
N LEU A 685 -15.55 21.83 -23.17
CA LEU A 685 -15.71 21.97 -21.74
C LEU A 685 -15.33 20.68 -21.01
N TYR A 686 -15.82 19.54 -21.48
CA TYR A 686 -15.57 18.22 -20.93
C TYR A 686 -14.07 17.91 -20.91
N ASP A 687 -13.39 18.12 -22.04
CA ASP A 687 -11.96 17.86 -22.16
C ASP A 687 -11.16 18.77 -21.22
N GLN A 688 -11.51 20.06 -21.15
CA GLN A 688 -10.89 20.99 -20.22
C GLN A 688 -11.09 20.55 -18.77
N TYR A 689 -12.32 20.22 -18.39
CA TYR A 689 -12.70 19.90 -17.02
C TYR A 689 -11.97 18.64 -16.53
N TYR A 690 -11.97 17.58 -17.32
CA TYR A 690 -11.47 16.28 -16.89
C TYR A 690 -9.96 16.08 -17.05
N TYR A 691 -9.32 16.73 -18.04
CA TYR A 691 -7.92 16.46 -18.39
C TYR A 691 -6.96 17.62 -18.12
N HIS A 692 -7.47 18.84 -17.88
CA HIS A 692 -6.62 20.03 -17.74
C HIS A 692 -6.86 20.83 -16.44
N ARG A 693 -8.11 21.14 -16.11
CA ARG A 693 -8.49 22.09 -15.04
C ARG A 693 -7.82 21.83 -13.70
N HIS A 694 -7.73 20.55 -13.33
CA HIS A 694 -7.43 20.16 -11.96
C HIS A 694 -5.98 19.75 -11.71
N ASN A 695 -5.12 19.68 -12.73
CA ASN A 695 -3.80 19.05 -12.59
C ASN A 695 -2.94 19.71 -11.49
N GLU A 696 -2.82 21.04 -11.50
CA GLU A 696 -2.06 21.75 -10.46
C GLU A 696 -2.76 21.66 -9.09
N PHE A 697 -4.09 21.79 -9.07
CA PHE A 697 -4.85 21.69 -7.84
C PHE A 697 -4.66 20.33 -7.15
N TRP A 698 -4.80 19.23 -7.90
CA TRP A 698 -4.61 17.88 -7.38
C TRP A 698 -3.15 17.57 -7.03
N TYR A 699 -2.18 18.15 -7.75
CA TYR A 699 -0.77 18.11 -7.34
C TYR A 699 -0.61 18.65 -5.91
N GLN A 700 -1.12 19.86 -5.66
CA GLN A 700 -1.04 20.48 -4.33
C GLN A 700 -1.77 19.67 -3.26
N GLN A 701 -2.94 19.10 -3.60
CA GLN A 701 -3.68 18.24 -2.67
C GLN A 701 -2.88 17.00 -2.26
N ALA A 702 -2.21 16.34 -3.20
CA ALA A 702 -1.38 15.18 -2.91
C ALA A 702 -0.12 15.56 -2.13
N MET A 703 0.54 16.67 -2.47
CA MET A 703 1.75 17.15 -1.79
C MET A 703 1.50 17.61 -0.35
N LYS A 704 0.27 17.98 0.01
CA LYS A 704 -0.10 18.19 1.41
C LYS A 704 -0.12 16.89 2.23
N LYS A 705 -0.49 15.77 1.60
CA LYS A 705 -0.82 14.50 2.26
C LYS A 705 0.33 13.50 2.18
N LEU A 706 0.65 13.06 0.97
CA LEU A 706 1.55 11.94 0.71
C LEU A 706 2.93 12.09 1.36
N PRO A 707 3.61 13.26 1.39
CA PRO A 707 4.93 13.34 1.99
C PRO A 707 4.96 12.97 3.48
N GLN A 708 3.95 13.35 4.25
CA GLN A 708 3.87 13.01 5.68
C GLN A 708 3.59 11.52 5.87
N LEU A 709 2.73 10.96 5.02
CA LEU A 709 2.32 9.56 5.10
C LEU A 709 3.44 8.61 4.68
N THR A 710 4.05 8.83 3.50
CA THR A 710 5.08 7.92 2.98
C THR A 710 6.36 7.95 3.80
N GLN A 711 6.63 9.04 4.52
CA GLN A 711 7.79 9.18 5.42
C GLN A 711 7.51 8.72 6.85
N SER A 712 6.25 8.42 7.21
CA SER A 712 5.89 7.97 8.57
C SER A 712 6.44 6.59 8.95
N THR A 713 6.88 5.81 7.95
CA THR A 713 7.50 4.50 8.13
C THR A 713 8.64 4.32 7.14
N ARG A 714 9.47 3.28 7.34
CA ARG A 714 10.51 2.89 6.39
C ARG A 714 10.06 1.83 5.38
N MET A 715 8.78 1.47 5.33
CA MET A 715 8.34 0.44 4.38
C MET A 715 8.49 0.93 2.93
N LEU A 716 8.78 0.02 2.00
CA LEU A 716 8.84 0.34 0.57
C LEU A 716 7.44 0.67 0.02
N VAL A 717 7.27 1.88 -0.49
CA VAL A 717 5.99 2.38 -1.01
C VAL A 717 5.80 2.01 -2.47
N CYS A 718 4.74 1.27 -2.76
CA CYS A 718 4.27 0.99 -4.12
C CYS A 718 2.87 1.57 -4.29
N GLY A 719 2.69 2.52 -5.20
CA GLY A 719 1.38 3.08 -5.53
C GLY A 719 0.73 2.26 -6.63
N GLU A 720 -0.55 1.91 -6.46
CA GLU A 720 -1.36 1.51 -7.59
C GLU A 720 -1.98 2.74 -8.23
N ASP A 721 -1.42 3.09 -9.39
CA ASP A 721 -1.72 4.27 -10.19
C ASP A 721 -2.37 3.86 -11.52
N LEU A 722 -3.48 3.11 -11.48
CA LEU A 722 -4.26 2.71 -12.66
C LEU A 722 -5.53 3.55 -12.83
N GLY A 723 -6.19 3.39 -13.98
CA GLY A 723 -7.46 4.03 -14.31
C GLY A 723 -7.29 5.42 -14.94
N MET A 724 -8.19 6.35 -14.60
CA MET A 724 -8.14 7.72 -15.12
C MET A 724 -7.09 8.56 -14.36
N ILE A 725 -5.85 8.49 -14.81
CA ILE A 725 -4.68 9.08 -14.14
C ILE A 725 -4.48 10.55 -14.58
N PRO A 726 -4.57 11.54 -13.65
CA PRO A 726 -4.19 12.92 -13.94
C PRO A 726 -2.71 13.07 -14.27
N ALA A 727 -2.36 14.05 -15.12
CA ALA A 727 -0.99 14.26 -15.56
C ALA A 727 0.00 14.57 -14.41
N CYS A 728 -0.49 15.13 -13.30
CA CYS A 728 0.32 15.45 -12.12
C CYS A 728 0.78 14.22 -11.32
N VAL A 729 0.12 13.07 -11.45
CA VAL A 729 0.39 11.88 -10.61
C VAL A 729 1.81 11.37 -10.80
N SER A 730 2.27 11.27 -12.04
CA SER A 730 3.63 10.82 -12.36
C SER A 730 4.71 11.71 -11.73
N SER A 731 4.46 13.03 -11.70
CA SER A 731 5.38 14.01 -11.10
C SER A 731 5.44 13.84 -9.59
N VAL A 732 4.29 13.76 -8.90
CA VAL A 732 4.24 13.54 -7.44
C VAL A 732 4.89 12.20 -7.05
N MET A 733 4.57 11.12 -7.76
CA MET A 733 5.17 9.81 -7.48
C MET A 733 6.69 9.83 -7.68
N ASN A 734 7.18 10.52 -8.71
CA ASN A 734 8.61 10.69 -8.91
C ASN A 734 9.24 11.55 -7.81
N ASP A 735 8.66 12.70 -7.46
CA ASP A 735 9.12 13.61 -6.40
C ASP A 735 9.24 12.90 -5.04
N LEU A 736 8.29 12.00 -4.74
CA LEU A 736 8.26 11.21 -3.51
C LEU A 736 8.93 9.83 -3.63
N ARG A 737 9.52 9.53 -4.79
CA ARG A 737 10.24 8.28 -5.09
C ARG A 737 9.39 7.02 -4.85
N ILE A 738 8.08 7.11 -5.09
CA ILE A 738 7.11 6.01 -4.97
C ILE A 738 7.25 5.07 -6.18
N LEU A 739 7.20 3.76 -5.97
CA LEU A 739 7.19 2.80 -7.07
C LEU A 739 5.81 2.81 -7.74
N SER A 740 5.83 2.96 -9.06
CA SER A 740 4.64 2.91 -9.90
C SER A 740 4.25 1.47 -10.25
N LEU A 741 2.98 1.20 -10.58
CA LEU A 741 2.52 -0.12 -11.03
C LEU A 741 2.41 -0.14 -12.56
N GLU A 742 3.04 -1.13 -13.21
CA GLU A 742 3.04 -1.27 -14.67
C GLU A 742 2.41 -2.60 -15.09
N ILE A 743 1.39 -2.52 -15.94
CA ILE A 743 0.63 -3.65 -16.45
C ILE A 743 0.58 -3.56 -17.96
N GLN A 744 1.03 -4.60 -18.65
CA GLN A 744 1.18 -4.56 -20.10
C GLN A 744 -0.14 -4.35 -20.85
N ARG A 745 -1.25 -4.81 -20.27
CA ARG A 745 -2.60 -4.65 -20.82
C ARG A 745 -3.26 -3.30 -20.48
N MET A 746 -2.59 -2.47 -19.68
CA MET A 746 -3.05 -1.13 -19.30
C MET A 746 -1.89 -0.14 -19.46
N PRO A 747 -1.42 0.12 -20.69
CA PRO A 747 -0.35 1.07 -20.91
C PRO A 747 -0.77 2.48 -20.50
N LYS A 748 0.12 3.19 -19.81
CA LYS A 748 -0.09 4.61 -19.45
C LYS A 748 -0.01 5.56 -20.65
N ASN A 749 0.63 5.10 -21.73
CA ASN A 749 0.65 5.83 -22.99
C ASN A 749 -0.58 5.44 -23.82
N PRO A 750 -1.55 6.35 -24.04
CA PRO A 750 -2.78 6.04 -24.77
C PRO A 750 -2.55 5.75 -26.26
N MET A 751 -1.34 6.01 -26.78
CA MET A 751 -0.97 5.66 -28.15
C MET A 751 -0.64 4.18 -28.33
N HIS A 752 -0.48 3.42 -27.23
CA HIS A 752 -0.13 2.01 -27.26
C HIS A 752 -1.35 1.18 -26.84
N GLU A 753 -1.64 0.09 -27.56
CA GLU A 753 -2.63 -0.92 -27.10
C GLU A 753 -2.03 -1.79 -25.98
N PHE A 754 -0.74 -2.11 -26.08
CA PHE A 754 0.01 -2.87 -25.08
C PHE A 754 1.29 -2.14 -24.66
N GLY A 755 1.63 -2.21 -23.37
CA GLY A 755 2.85 -1.63 -22.82
C GLY A 755 4.13 -2.27 -23.38
N HIS A 756 5.17 -1.45 -23.50
CA HIS A 756 6.50 -1.90 -23.90
C HIS A 756 7.36 -2.13 -22.64
N LEU A 757 7.67 -3.39 -22.34
CA LEU A 757 8.29 -3.80 -21.07
C LEU A 757 9.69 -3.20 -20.83
N ASN A 758 10.40 -2.85 -21.91
CA ASN A 758 11.71 -2.19 -21.87
C ASN A 758 11.63 -0.68 -21.59
N GLU A 759 10.47 -0.04 -21.85
CA GLU A 759 10.23 1.38 -21.61
C GLU A 759 9.75 1.66 -20.18
N TYR A 760 9.41 0.62 -19.41
CA TYR A 760 8.94 0.78 -18.03
C TYR A 760 9.97 1.54 -17.19
N PRO A 761 9.53 2.45 -16.30
CA PRO A 761 10.45 3.10 -15.37
C PRO A 761 11.15 2.05 -14.51
N TYR A 762 12.44 2.24 -14.21
CA TYR A 762 13.13 1.31 -13.30
C TYR A 762 12.47 1.30 -11.91
N ARG A 763 11.97 2.46 -11.44
CA ARG A 763 11.25 2.61 -10.17
C ARG A 763 9.78 2.19 -10.29
N SER A 764 9.54 0.93 -10.66
CA SER A 764 8.19 0.39 -10.77
C SER A 764 8.10 -1.09 -10.41
N VAL A 765 6.87 -1.54 -10.21
CA VAL A 765 6.48 -2.95 -10.08
C VAL A 765 5.80 -3.35 -11.38
N CYS A 766 6.41 -4.27 -12.12
CA CYS A 766 5.82 -4.88 -13.31
C CYS A 766 4.99 -6.12 -12.92
N THR A 767 3.80 -6.26 -13.49
CA THR A 767 2.98 -7.47 -13.38
C THR A 767 2.17 -7.74 -14.65
N ILE A 768 1.74 -8.99 -14.84
CA ILE A 768 0.86 -9.40 -15.96
C ILE A 768 -0.61 -9.12 -15.62
N SER A 769 -0.99 -9.41 -14.38
CA SER A 769 -2.36 -9.33 -13.88
C SER A 769 -2.37 -9.02 -12.39
N THR A 770 -3.36 -8.26 -11.94
CA THR A 770 -3.68 -8.13 -10.52
C THR A 770 -4.79 -9.09 -10.14
N HIS A 771 -5.16 -9.13 -8.86
CA HIS A 771 -6.28 -9.93 -8.36
C HIS A 771 -7.64 -9.52 -8.95
N ASP A 772 -7.76 -8.30 -9.49
CA ASP A 772 -8.96 -7.76 -10.14
C ASP A 772 -9.06 -8.09 -11.63
N MET A 773 -7.99 -8.65 -12.20
CA MET A 773 -7.90 -8.97 -13.62
C MET A 773 -8.03 -10.48 -13.85
N SER A 774 -8.34 -10.86 -15.09
CA SER A 774 -8.11 -12.22 -15.56
C SER A 774 -6.63 -12.58 -15.53
N THR A 775 -6.34 -13.84 -15.23
CA THR A 775 -4.98 -14.42 -15.32
C THR A 775 -4.48 -14.39 -16.76
N LEU A 776 -3.18 -14.60 -16.98
CA LEU A 776 -2.62 -14.66 -18.34
C LEU A 776 -3.41 -15.59 -19.26
N ARG A 777 -3.74 -16.79 -18.76
CA ARG A 777 -4.49 -17.80 -19.52
C ARG A 777 -5.95 -17.39 -19.70
N GLY A 778 -6.58 -16.86 -18.66
CA GLY A 778 -7.97 -16.38 -18.73
C GLY A 778 -8.12 -15.30 -19.76
N TRP A 779 -7.24 -14.29 -19.73
CA TRP A 779 -7.24 -13.20 -20.70
C TRP A 779 -7.05 -13.65 -22.14
N TRP A 780 -6.16 -14.62 -22.36
CA TRP A 780 -5.90 -15.15 -23.70
C TRP A 780 -7.18 -15.66 -24.38
N GLU A 781 -8.11 -16.18 -23.58
CA GLU A 781 -9.39 -16.75 -24.02
C GLU A 781 -10.57 -15.75 -23.98
N GLU A 782 -10.38 -14.54 -23.44
CA GLU A 782 -11.44 -13.52 -23.27
C GLU A 782 -11.79 -12.79 -24.57
N ASP A 783 -10.79 -12.29 -25.32
CA ASP A 783 -10.97 -11.60 -26.60
C ASP A 783 -9.96 -12.10 -27.64
N TYR A 784 -10.44 -12.95 -28.55
CA TYR A 784 -9.60 -13.54 -29.60
C TYR A 784 -8.99 -12.49 -30.55
N GLN A 785 -9.69 -11.39 -30.84
CA GLN A 785 -9.16 -10.36 -31.75
C GLN A 785 -8.02 -9.60 -31.08
N GLN A 786 -8.17 -9.26 -29.80
CA GLN A 786 -7.10 -8.63 -29.02
C GLN A 786 -5.92 -9.59 -28.84
N THR A 787 -6.17 -10.86 -28.51
CA THR A 787 -5.14 -11.91 -28.42
C THR A 787 -4.36 -12.08 -29.73
N GLN A 788 -5.03 -12.09 -30.87
CA GLN A 788 -4.39 -12.18 -32.19
C GLN A 788 -3.44 -11.00 -32.44
N ARG A 789 -3.86 -9.77 -32.10
CA ARG A 789 -3.00 -8.58 -32.22
C ARG A 789 -1.81 -8.65 -31.29
N TYR A 790 -1.99 -9.07 -30.03
CA TYR A 790 -0.88 -9.27 -29.10
C TYR A 790 0.13 -10.32 -29.59
N TYR A 791 -0.35 -11.46 -30.10
CA TYR A 791 0.49 -12.53 -30.62
C TYR A 791 1.37 -12.05 -31.79
N ASN A 792 0.83 -11.25 -32.71
CA ASN A 792 1.59 -10.76 -33.86
C ASN A 792 2.44 -9.53 -33.56
N ALA A 793 1.85 -8.52 -32.92
CA ALA A 793 2.49 -7.21 -32.74
C ALA A 793 3.43 -7.17 -31.52
N THR A 794 3.03 -7.82 -30.41
CA THR A 794 3.78 -7.75 -29.14
C THR A 794 4.80 -8.88 -29.03
N LEU A 795 4.42 -10.11 -29.40
CA LEU A 795 5.33 -11.26 -29.36
C LEU A 795 6.12 -11.46 -30.67
N GLY A 796 5.70 -10.81 -31.76
CA GLY A 796 6.38 -10.92 -33.05
C GLY A 796 6.18 -12.26 -33.76
N HIS A 797 5.20 -13.07 -33.33
CA HIS A 797 4.90 -14.34 -33.98
C HIS A 797 4.10 -14.14 -35.27
N TYR A 798 4.34 -14.99 -36.27
CA TYR A 798 3.60 -14.98 -37.53
C TYR A 798 2.40 -15.94 -37.49
N GLY A 799 1.33 -15.59 -38.21
CA GLY A 799 0.17 -16.46 -38.38
C GLY A 799 -0.86 -16.33 -37.26
N VAL A 800 -1.68 -17.38 -37.13
CA VAL A 800 -2.86 -17.40 -36.27
C VAL A 800 -2.46 -17.71 -34.82
N ALA A 801 -2.94 -16.89 -33.88
CA ALA A 801 -2.73 -17.11 -32.46
C ALA A 801 -3.40 -18.42 -32.02
N PRO A 802 -2.73 -19.26 -31.20
CA PRO A 802 -3.35 -20.43 -30.58
C PRO A 802 -4.63 -20.04 -29.82
N THR A 803 -5.65 -20.89 -29.83
CA THR A 803 -6.92 -20.60 -29.12
C THR A 803 -6.77 -20.64 -27.59
N THR A 804 -5.74 -21.33 -27.08
CA THR A 804 -5.40 -21.37 -25.66
C THR A 804 -3.93 -21.07 -25.46
N ALA A 805 -3.58 -20.47 -24.32
CA ALA A 805 -2.19 -20.18 -24.01
C ALA A 805 -1.41 -21.48 -23.69
N THR A 806 -0.48 -21.85 -24.56
CA THR A 806 0.39 -23.02 -24.35
C THR A 806 1.43 -22.74 -23.26
N PRO A 807 1.95 -23.76 -22.56
CA PRO A 807 3.01 -23.56 -21.56
C PRO A 807 4.23 -22.80 -22.10
N GLU A 808 4.62 -23.04 -23.34
CA GLU A 808 5.76 -22.40 -24.01
C GLU A 808 5.50 -20.90 -24.23
N LEU A 809 4.29 -20.56 -24.66
CA LEU A 809 3.86 -19.18 -24.85
C LEU A 809 3.77 -18.43 -23.51
N CYS A 810 3.21 -19.07 -22.49
CA CYS A 810 3.18 -18.52 -21.14
C CYS A 810 4.60 -18.27 -20.61
N GLU A 811 5.52 -19.22 -20.84
CA GLU A 811 6.92 -19.07 -20.46
C GLU A 811 7.59 -17.89 -21.16
N GLU A 812 7.35 -17.71 -22.46
CA GLU A 812 7.84 -16.56 -23.22
C GLU A 812 7.34 -15.24 -22.65
N ILE A 813 6.04 -15.13 -22.36
CA ILE A 813 5.43 -13.92 -21.80
C ILE A 813 6.00 -13.63 -20.40
N VAL A 814 6.11 -14.65 -19.54
CA VAL A 814 6.71 -14.54 -18.20
C VAL A 814 8.18 -14.08 -18.32
N ARG A 815 8.95 -14.67 -19.24
CA ARG A 815 10.35 -14.30 -19.49
C ARG A 815 10.47 -12.85 -19.97
N ASN A 816 9.58 -12.40 -20.85
CA ASN A 816 9.56 -11.01 -21.32
C ASN A 816 9.28 -10.04 -20.16
N HIS A 817 8.34 -10.37 -19.27
CA HIS A 817 8.08 -9.56 -18.07
C HIS A 817 9.26 -9.55 -17.10
N LEU A 818 9.94 -10.68 -16.92
CA LEU A 818 11.17 -10.74 -16.15
C LEU A 818 12.30 -9.90 -16.80
N ASN A 819 12.34 -9.78 -18.12
CA ASN A 819 13.30 -8.89 -18.80
C ASN A 819 12.93 -7.40 -18.74
N SER A 820 11.77 -7.03 -18.16
CA SER A 820 11.37 -5.62 -18.02
C SER A 820 12.39 -4.77 -17.26
N ASN A 821 12.31 -3.45 -17.45
CA ASN A 821 13.21 -2.52 -16.78
C ASN A 821 12.91 -2.34 -15.27
N SER A 822 11.70 -2.69 -14.83
CA SER A 822 11.22 -2.55 -13.45
C SER A 822 12.10 -3.24 -12.40
N ILE A 823 12.32 -2.54 -11.27
CA ILE A 823 13.04 -3.04 -10.10
C ILE A 823 12.40 -4.32 -9.54
N LEU A 824 11.06 -4.41 -9.58
CA LEU A 824 10.32 -5.59 -9.16
C LEU A 824 9.46 -6.12 -10.31
N CYS A 825 9.46 -7.43 -10.51
CA CYS A 825 8.49 -8.14 -11.34
C CYS A 825 7.74 -9.12 -10.44
N ILE A 826 6.49 -8.80 -10.09
CA ILE A 826 5.67 -9.58 -9.16
C ILE A 826 4.51 -10.18 -9.96
N LEU A 827 4.52 -11.49 -10.16
CA LEU A 827 3.49 -12.18 -10.93
C LEU A 827 2.52 -12.91 -10.02
N SER A 828 1.28 -13.14 -10.48
CA SER A 828 0.32 -13.95 -9.75
C SER A 828 0.78 -15.41 -9.65
N PHE A 829 0.27 -16.16 -8.67
CA PHE A 829 0.55 -17.60 -8.55
C PHE A 829 0.14 -18.37 -9.79
N GLN A 830 -1.00 -18.00 -10.36
CA GLN A 830 -1.57 -18.60 -11.55
C GLN A 830 -0.67 -18.38 -12.76
N ASP A 831 -0.13 -17.17 -12.92
CA ASP A 831 0.78 -16.83 -14.02
C ASP A 831 2.11 -17.59 -13.89
N TRP A 832 2.65 -17.75 -12.68
CA TRP A 832 3.84 -18.59 -12.45
C TRP A 832 3.60 -20.07 -12.78
N LEU A 833 2.44 -20.62 -12.44
CA LEU A 833 2.10 -22.00 -12.77
C LEU A 833 1.83 -22.21 -14.27
N SER A 834 1.41 -21.17 -14.98
CA SER A 834 0.97 -21.26 -16.37
C SER A 834 2.03 -21.80 -17.34
N ILE A 835 3.31 -21.70 -16.97
CA ILE A 835 4.49 -22.09 -17.77
C ILE A 835 4.75 -23.61 -17.81
N ASP A 836 4.00 -24.40 -17.03
CA ASP A 836 4.13 -25.85 -16.97
C ASP A 836 2.76 -26.53 -17.10
N GLY A 837 2.60 -27.28 -18.19
CA GLY A 837 1.34 -27.96 -18.52
C GLY A 837 0.90 -29.03 -17.51
N LYS A 838 1.83 -29.58 -16.72
CA LYS A 838 1.54 -30.60 -15.71
C LYS A 838 1.02 -29.99 -14.40
N TRP A 839 1.54 -28.83 -14.00
CA TRP A 839 1.29 -28.26 -12.68
C TRP A 839 0.25 -27.13 -12.66
N ARG A 840 -0.06 -26.50 -13.81
CA ARG A 840 -1.13 -25.49 -13.92
C ARG A 840 -2.53 -26.06 -13.65
N ASN A 841 -3.48 -25.20 -13.29
CA ASN A 841 -4.87 -25.65 -13.10
C ASN A 841 -5.46 -26.11 -14.45
N PRO A 842 -6.05 -27.31 -14.56
CA PRO A 842 -6.72 -27.72 -15.81
C PRO A 842 -7.88 -26.80 -16.19
N ASN A 843 -8.56 -26.17 -15.23
CA ASN A 843 -9.67 -25.26 -15.45
C ASN A 843 -9.24 -23.79 -15.29
N VAL A 844 -9.19 -23.06 -16.40
CA VAL A 844 -8.80 -21.64 -16.44
C VAL A 844 -9.79 -20.75 -15.67
N ALA A 845 -11.08 -21.06 -15.72
CA ALA A 845 -12.10 -20.26 -15.04
C ALA A 845 -11.96 -20.28 -13.51
N GLU A 846 -11.38 -21.35 -12.95
CA GLU A 846 -11.10 -21.47 -11.51
C GLU A 846 -9.87 -20.68 -11.06
N GLU A 847 -9.07 -20.13 -11.98
CA GLU A 847 -7.88 -19.36 -11.66
C GLU A 847 -8.19 -17.92 -11.23
N ARG A 848 -9.35 -17.37 -11.62
CA ARG A 848 -9.70 -15.97 -11.38
C ARG A 848 -10.07 -15.72 -9.92
N ILE A 849 -9.49 -14.69 -9.32
CA ILE A 849 -9.71 -14.32 -7.91
C ILE A 849 -10.95 -13.42 -7.78
N ASN A 850 -11.04 -12.38 -8.62
CA ASN A 850 -12.12 -11.39 -8.56
C ASN A 850 -12.65 -11.01 -9.94
N VAL A 851 -13.91 -10.56 -9.95
CA VAL A 851 -14.58 -9.89 -11.07
C VAL A 851 -15.06 -8.53 -10.57
N PRO A 852 -14.35 -7.42 -10.83
CA PRO A 852 -14.66 -6.10 -10.26
C PRO A 852 -16.06 -5.58 -10.55
N SER A 853 -16.63 -5.95 -11.70
CA SER A 853 -18.02 -5.59 -12.07
C SER A 853 -19.09 -6.31 -11.24
N ASN A 854 -18.72 -7.33 -10.46
CA ASN A 854 -19.61 -8.00 -9.52
C ASN A 854 -19.36 -7.50 -8.08
N PRO A 855 -20.18 -6.56 -7.55
CA PRO A 855 -20.00 -6.02 -6.20
C PRO A 855 -20.24 -7.05 -5.08
N ARG A 856 -20.78 -8.23 -5.40
CA ARG A 856 -20.94 -9.37 -4.48
C ARG A 856 -20.12 -10.58 -4.93
N ASN A 857 -18.93 -10.36 -5.47
CA ASN A 857 -18.02 -11.44 -5.80
C ASN A 857 -17.64 -12.25 -4.54
N TYR A 858 -17.64 -13.58 -4.65
CA TYR A 858 -17.24 -14.47 -3.56
C TYR A 858 -15.73 -14.76 -3.67
N TRP A 859 -14.94 -14.19 -2.74
CA TRP A 859 -13.49 -14.30 -2.69
C TRP A 859 -13.03 -15.64 -2.12
N ARG A 860 -13.15 -16.71 -2.92
CA ARG A 860 -12.92 -18.10 -2.49
C ARG A 860 -11.85 -18.85 -3.29
N TYR A 861 -11.08 -18.15 -4.12
CA TYR A 861 -9.98 -18.75 -4.88
C TYR A 861 -9.02 -19.48 -3.94
N ARG A 862 -8.64 -20.69 -4.31
CA ARG A 862 -7.77 -21.57 -3.54
C ARG A 862 -6.78 -22.27 -4.45
N MET A 863 -5.55 -22.41 -4.00
CA MET A 863 -4.55 -23.20 -4.70
C MET A 863 -5.06 -24.63 -4.92
N HIS A 864 -4.98 -25.14 -6.15
CA HIS A 864 -5.29 -26.54 -6.43
C HIS A 864 -4.21 -27.48 -5.87
N LEU A 865 -2.96 -27.02 -5.83
CA LEU A 865 -1.81 -27.71 -5.23
C LEU A 865 -1.67 -27.40 -3.74
N THR A 866 -1.22 -28.37 -2.95
CA THR A 866 -0.69 -28.08 -1.62
C THR A 866 0.72 -27.50 -1.72
N LEU A 867 1.13 -26.72 -0.72
CA LEU A 867 2.50 -26.22 -0.57
C LEU A 867 3.52 -27.36 -0.54
N GLU A 868 3.17 -28.52 0.05
CA GLU A 868 4.00 -29.73 0.01
C GLU A 868 4.16 -30.30 -1.40
N GLN A 869 3.09 -30.33 -2.21
CA GLN A 869 3.15 -30.75 -3.61
C GLN A 869 3.97 -29.76 -4.43
N LEU A 870 3.78 -28.46 -4.19
CA LEU A 870 4.50 -27.39 -4.85
C LEU A 870 6.00 -27.46 -4.57
N MET A 871 6.43 -27.72 -3.33
CA MET A 871 7.84 -27.95 -2.99
C MET A 871 8.43 -29.17 -3.69
N LYS A 872 7.63 -30.22 -3.93
CA LYS A 872 8.05 -31.44 -4.66
C LYS A 872 8.04 -31.28 -6.18
N ALA A 873 7.48 -30.19 -6.72
CA ALA A 873 7.37 -29.92 -8.16
C ALA A 873 8.70 -29.48 -8.78
N LYS A 874 9.73 -30.34 -8.72
CA LYS A 874 11.11 -30.02 -9.10
C LYS A 874 11.23 -29.39 -10.50
N THR A 875 10.56 -29.93 -11.51
CA THR A 875 10.63 -29.42 -12.89
C THR A 875 10.14 -27.99 -13.01
N LEU A 876 9.02 -27.66 -12.37
CA LEU A 876 8.47 -26.32 -12.31
C LEU A 876 9.40 -25.38 -11.53
N ASN A 877 9.86 -25.81 -10.35
CA ASN A 877 10.68 -24.99 -9.47
C ASN A 877 12.04 -24.65 -10.10
N ASP A 878 12.68 -25.63 -10.74
CA ASP A 878 13.94 -25.43 -11.46
C ASP A 878 13.73 -24.45 -12.63
N LYS A 879 12.62 -24.58 -13.37
CA LYS A 879 12.27 -23.69 -14.48
C LYS A 879 12.07 -22.24 -14.03
N ILE A 880 11.32 -22.00 -12.95
CA ILE A 880 11.13 -20.67 -12.36
C ILE A 880 12.47 -20.09 -11.90
N SER A 881 13.26 -20.89 -11.18
CA SER A 881 14.57 -20.51 -10.65
C SER A 881 15.54 -20.11 -11.77
N GLU A 882 15.56 -20.87 -12.87
CA GLU A 882 16.35 -20.56 -14.05
C GLU A 882 15.90 -19.28 -14.75
N LEU A 883 14.60 -19.08 -14.96
CA LEU A 883 14.07 -17.85 -15.54
C LEU A 883 14.49 -16.62 -14.73
N ILE A 884 14.35 -16.66 -13.41
CA ILE A 884 14.74 -15.56 -12.52
C ILE A 884 16.24 -15.30 -12.56
N LYS A 885 17.06 -16.38 -12.54
CA LYS A 885 18.51 -16.28 -12.59
C LYS A 885 19.00 -15.69 -13.92
N TYR A 886 18.52 -16.20 -15.06
CA TYR A 886 19.01 -15.79 -16.38
C TYR A 886 18.52 -14.41 -16.83
N THR A 887 17.46 -13.89 -16.22
CA THR A 887 16.97 -12.51 -16.44
C THR A 887 17.59 -11.49 -15.48
N GLY A 888 18.60 -11.90 -14.69
CA GLY A 888 19.35 -10.99 -13.81
C GLY A 888 18.56 -10.51 -12.59
N ARG A 889 17.53 -11.24 -12.16
CA ARG A 889 16.67 -10.91 -11.01
C ARG A 889 17.05 -11.61 -9.71
N ASP A 890 18.21 -12.25 -9.69
CA ASP A 890 18.83 -12.83 -8.50
C ASP A 890 20.32 -12.46 -8.46
N LEU A 891 20.60 -11.21 -8.07
CA LEU A 891 21.95 -10.70 -7.92
C LEU A 891 22.45 -11.00 -6.51
N ASN A 892 23.42 -11.91 -6.40
CA ASN A 892 24.18 -12.16 -5.17
C ASN A 892 25.34 -11.16 -4.96
N LYS A 893 25.33 -10.01 -5.66
CA LYS A 893 26.42 -9.02 -5.66
C LYS A 893 25.93 -7.67 -5.22
#